data_AF-A0A5M9J3S8-F1
#
_entry.id   AF-A0A5M9J3S8-F1
#
_cell.length_a   1.000
_cell.length_b   1.000
_cell.length_c   1.000
_cell.angle_alpha   90.00
_cell.angle_beta   90.00
_cell.angle_gamma   90.00
#
_symmetry.space_group_name_H-M   'P 1'
#
loop_
_entity.id
_entity.type
_entity.pdbx_description
1 polymer ?
#
loop_
_entity_poly.entity_id
_entity_poly.type
_entity_poly.pdbx_seq_one_letter_code
_entity_poly.pdbx_strand_id
1 'polypeptide(L)'
;MSATSSQAVPPDYHASTAESSTSSWPDDSTTSESADSFGRVSIEDELPNYVGGAHWAAILENIAGLKDSLGSDEWPKGTARGNNKYKGPELLLGENRKASRGSILAGLPSKPVVDNLIERYFTAIDASFITHAPTFRKEYAEFWANPNSKSISWIGFLFGIICLAAHFELKTGDVPIPALSDMAVRDTEQRIELYREKTVQCLVTSNYTEPSLYTVETLILYYLSEHIQSKDALFGSWMLLGMIVRAGMRLGIHRDASHYPKISIFRGEMQRRIWAAITLLDLQTSCQVGLPRMISEGMYDTKPPNHLLDEDLDENMVVLPPVRPENALSPIGHALSKYRLFIVFGKIFDASNSMTPIPYDEVMKLERLLFDTMEEVPKPFRVRSVQGLENGPIMLRVRRFSIEMAYLKARCFLHRKFLSEAKSLQRHSYSVKACVDSSMLILQYQSYMTSETAQGRSLHGMKWITSSLMTYDFLLAATLLCLYLGQLLAAEEQSMNTSLRDFPIEWTKEDILCALLKSYQIWNNPENSSEDTMKFSKVLKAMLNKVDYWSTASKTQMEAEKEITTEDHSGHPSSYSVPNMYSLPQSNFEESPGDSSTSNIGMMEDILDDPTGLDWGLWDNNFQGSNTYINTGSSFYASDSYFPFQAAGLENNIQHKWNIIAAPTGDPLLGFHPSNVVVNQNTDDIDYELAPGQTDPATVGAYLDFSTVKNPQPIRGTKGGTDAGPRTEAYDILNPDKLAPPGTDHGNVNNAQWPLGLSHAKLGLGHAGWSRQQNVDNTYPRPRKWQGVRLQAVNEDGQTFVDDMSAGDVWFFPPGIPHSLQGLKGGTEFLLKSSRITRSKFSPRTFNSPKAPGPTSLPGSSLYSPAQKAPTDITQQNITGSAGIIPQEFSYSYHLSKAPFTHDTPGGTIKILDPKTFPVAEKFSAAVVTVHPGAMREIHWHTTSDEWNFFIAGNARISIYAAQGTARTFDYHAGDCGYIPKGMTHYVENVGRDDVVFIEVLQADHFSDISVGQWVGLTPKQIVADTLNLSHETVSAFRKEKQFIVQGEAAA
;
A
#
# COMPACT_ATOMS: atom_id res chain seq x y z
N MET A 1 40.22 26.79 -37.31
CA MET A 1 39.88 26.85 -38.76
C MET A 1 38.70 25.93 -39.02
N SER A 2 38.06 26.02 -40.19
CA SER A 2 36.66 25.62 -40.42
C SER A 2 36.45 24.36 -41.26
N ALA A 3 35.50 23.50 -40.86
CA ALA A 3 34.54 22.74 -41.70
C ALA A 3 33.72 21.82 -40.77
N THR A 4 32.44 22.07 -40.45
CA THR A 4 31.21 21.85 -41.25
C THR A 4 30.99 20.42 -41.73
N SER A 5 30.14 19.68 -41.02
CA SER A 5 29.39 18.52 -41.56
C SER A 5 27.94 18.58 -41.06
N SER A 6 27.01 18.93 -41.94
CA SER A 6 25.57 18.90 -41.65
C SER A 6 25.08 17.46 -41.55
N GLN A 7 24.37 17.12 -40.46
CA GLN A 7 23.50 15.94 -40.42
C GLN A 7 22.04 16.39 -40.42
N ALA A 8 21.19 15.63 -41.12
CA ALA A 8 19.85 16.08 -41.49
C ALA A 8 18.87 15.98 -40.31
N VAL A 9 18.12 17.06 -40.10
CA VAL A 9 16.91 17.08 -39.29
C VAL A 9 15.80 16.36 -40.06
N PRO A 10 15.04 15.42 -39.46
CA PRO A 10 13.81 14.93 -40.06
C PRO A 10 12.83 16.10 -40.28
N PRO A 11 12.14 16.20 -41.43
CA PRO A 11 11.25 17.32 -41.71
C PRO A 11 10.08 17.41 -40.72
N ASP A 12 9.34 18.52 -40.82
CA ASP A 12 8.08 18.78 -40.12
C ASP A 12 8.18 19.09 -38.62
N TYR A 13 9.13 19.99 -38.28
CA TYR A 13 9.04 20.89 -37.11
C TYR A 13 8.75 22.35 -37.53
N HIS A 14 7.74 22.54 -38.38
CA HIS A 14 7.16 23.86 -38.62
C HIS A 14 6.08 24.16 -37.58
N ALA A 15 6.44 24.94 -36.55
CA ALA A 15 5.46 25.52 -35.64
C ALA A 15 4.50 26.42 -36.43
N SER A 16 3.25 25.97 -36.60
CA SER A 16 2.21 26.79 -37.21
C SER A 16 1.85 27.93 -36.26
N THR A 17 1.67 29.14 -36.79
CA THR A 17 1.22 30.30 -36.01
C THR A 17 -0.28 30.22 -35.78
N ALA A 18 -0.70 29.23 -35.00
CA ALA A 18 -2.02 29.16 -34.39
C ALA A 18 -2.04 29.96 -33.07
N GLU A 19 -3.21 30.44 -32.66
CA GLU A 19 -3.37 31.29 -31.48
C GLU A 19 -3.00 30.55 -30.18
N SER A 20 -2.49 31.29 -29.19
CA SER A 20 -1.87 30.74 -27.98
C SER A 20 -2.88 30.18 -26.98
N SER A 21 -3.53 29.07 -27.31
CA SER A 21 -4.19 28.19 -26.33
C SER A 21 -3.16 27.26 -25.71
N THR A 22 -2.93 27.38 -24.41
CA THR A 22 -1.97 26.53 -23.68
C THR A 22 -2.50 25.10 -23.57
N SER A 23 -1.93 24.16 -24.32
CA SER A 23 -2.23 22.74 -24.19
C SER A 23 -1.48 22.13 -23.00
N SER A 24 -2.16 22.07 -21.86
CA SER A 24 -1.82 21.18 -20.74
C SER A 24 -2.06 19.70 -21.12
N TRP A 25 -1.82 18.80 -20.17
CA TRP A 25 -2.60 17.55 -20.09
C TRP A 25 -4.11 17.80 -20.22
N PRO A 26 -4.91 16.80 -20.67
CA PRO A 26 -6.37 16.87 -20.64
C PRO A 26 -6.84 17.38 -19.28
N ASP A 27 -7.65 18.44 -19.30
CA ASP A 27 -7.95 19.20 -18.09
C ASP A 27 -9.02 18.47 -17.27
N ASP A 28 -8.76 18.27 -15.97
CA ASP A 28 -9.67 17.53 -15.07
C ASP A 28 -11.01 18.26 -14.80
N SER A 29 -11.27 19.38 -15.50
CA SER A 29 -12.56 20.06 -15.54
C SER A 29 -13.56 19.44 -16.54
N THR A 30 -13.11 18.59 -17.48
CA THR A 30 -14.00 17.89 -18.44
C THR A 30 -13.98 16.37 -18.34
N THR A 31 -13.07 15.77 -17.57
CA THR A 31 -13.06 14.32 -17.31
C THR A 31 -14.13 13.95 -16.29
N SER A 32 -15.10 13.11 -16.68
CA SER A 32 -16.17 12.64 -15.79
C SER A 32 -15.66 11.57 -14.82
N GLU A 33 -15.30 11.95 -13.59
CA GLU A 33 -15.01 11.07 -12.44
C GLU A 33 -14.11 9.85 -12.76
N SER A 34 -13.13 10.01 -13.66
CA SER A 34 -12.44 8.88 -14.30
C SER A 34 -11.30 8.29 -13.45
N ALA A 35 -11.01 7.00 -13.66
CA ALA A 35 -10.01 6.29 -12.88
C ALA A 35 -8.55 6.66 -13.24
N ASP A 36 -8.32 7.41 -14.32
CA ASP A 36 -6.99 7.77 -14.85
C ASP A 36 -6.26 8.84 -14.01
N SER A 37 -6.98 9.70 -13.28
CA SER A 37 -6.38 10.74 -12.43
C SER A 37 -6.07 10.22 -11.03
N PHE A 38 -7.07 9.64 -10.34
CA PHE A 38 -6.96 9.26 -8.92
C PHE A 38 -6.75 7.77 -8.64
N GLY A 39 -6.84 6.90 -9.65
CA GLY A 39 -6.88 5.45 -9.44
C GLY A 39 -8.22 4.92 -8.91
N ARG A 40 -8.32 3.60 -8.75
CA ARG A 40 -9.53 2.90 -8.31
C ARG A 40 -9.36 2.30 -6.92
N VAL A 41 -10.37 2.47 -6.06
CA VAL A 41 -10.59 1.61 -4.89
C VAL A 41 -11.72 0.63 -5.23
N SER A 42 -11.41 -0.65 -5.40
CA SER A 42 -12.40 -1.72 -5.35
C SER A 42 -12.63 -2.16 -3.90
N ILE A 43 -13.77 -2.80 -3.63
CA ILE A 43 -14.08 -3.42 -2.33
C ILE A 43 -14.50 -4.86 -2.62
N GLU A 44 -13.78 -5.81 -2.04
CA GLU A 44 -14.06 -7.25 -2.06
C GLU A 44 -14.15 -7.70 -0.60
N ASP A 45 -15.22 -8.40 -0.22
CA ASP A 45 -15.42 -8.98 1.11
C ASP A 45 -15.11 -8.00 2.26
N GLU A 46 -15.66 -6.78 2.13
CA GLU A 46 -15.47 -5.61 3.02
C GLU A 46 -14.02 -5.12 3.17
N LEU A 47 -13.07 -5.64 2.38
CA LEU A 47 -11.68 -5.19 2.31
C LEU A 47 -11.45 -4.26 1.10
N PRO A 48 -10.98 -3.01 1.30
CA PRO A 48 -10.60 -2.16 0.18
C PRO A 48 -9.36 -2.69 -0.54
N ASN A 49 -9.31 -2.52 -1.86
CA ASN A 49 -8.13 -2.74 -2.68
C ASN A 49 -7.91 -1.51 -3.57
N TYR A 50 -6.83 -0.77 -3.33
CA TYR A 50 -6.48 0.40 -4.14
C TYR A 50 -5.47 0.02 -5.22
N VAL A 51 -5.71 0.47 -6.44
CA VAL A 51 -4.79 0.40 -7.57
C VAL A 51 -4.74 1.78 -8.25
N GLY A 52 -3.55 2.35 -8.41
CA GLY A 52 -3.39 3.69 -9.00
C GLY A 52 -3.83 3.77 -10.47
N GLY A 53 -4.08 4.99 -10.98
CA GLY A 53 -4.53 5.24 -12.37
C GLY A 53 -3.49 4.93 -13.47
N ALA A 54 -2.43 4.21 -13.13
CA ALA A 54 -1.48 3.62 -14.07
C ALA A 54 -1.58 2.08 -14.14
N HIS A 55 -2.39 1.48 -13.26
CA HIS A 55 -2.62 0.05 -13.18
C HIS A 55 -3.67 -0.40 -14.20
N TRP A 56 -3.40 -1.51 -14.90
CA TRP A 56 -4.28 -2.04 -15.96
C TRP A 56 -5.75 -2.15 -15.51
N ALA A 57 -5.98 -2.68 -14.30
CA ALA A 57 -7.34 -2.85 -13.75
C ALA A 57 -8.10 -1.55 -13.43
N ALA A 58 -7.43 -0.39 -13.38
CA ALA A 58 -8.07 0.92 -13.28
C ALA A 58 -8.39 1.48 -14.67
N ILE A 59 -7.42 1.42 -15.60
CA ILE A 59 -7.54 1.93 -16.98
C ILE A 59 -8.71 1.23 -17.72
N LEU A 60 -8.97 -0.05 -17.43
CA LEU A 60 -10.14 -0.79 -17.96
C LEU A 60 -11.49 -0.12 -17.69
N GLU A 61 -11.66 0.64 -16.61
CA GLU A 61 -12.95 1.26 -16.27
C GLU A 61 -13.30 2.44 -17.18
N ASN A 62 -12.31 3.00 -17.87
CA ASN A 62 -12.48 4.10 -18.83
C ASN A 62 -12.92 3.58 -20.23
N ILE A 63 -13.15 2.28 -20.39
CA ILE A 63 -13.64 1.65 -21.63
C ILE A 63 -15.16 1.49 -21.57
N ALA A 64 -15.88 2.46 -22.12
CA ALA A 64 -17.35 2.55 -22.05
C ALA A 64 -18.07 1.26 -22.50
N GLY A 65 -19.02 0.79 -21.68
CA GLY A 65 -19.85 -0.40 -21.94
C GLY A 65 -19.14 -1.76 -21.82
N LEU A 66 -17.82 -1.81 -21.61
CA LEU A 66 -17.09 -3.08 -21.53
C LEU A 66 -17.44 -3.86 -20.25
N LYS A 67 -17.64 -3.14 -19.14
CA LYS A 67 -18.07 -3.69 -17.85
C LYS A 67 -19.50 -4.26 -17.89
N ASP A 68 -20.40 -3.57 -18.59
CA ASP A 68 -21.78 -4.03 -18.81
C ASP A 68 -21.85 -5.27 -19.72
N SER A 69 -20.86 -5.45 -20.59
CA SER A 69 -20.73 -6.62 -21.49
C SER A 69 -20.22 -7.89 -20.78
N LEU A 70 -19.71 -7.76 -19.54
CA LEU A 70 -19.16 -8.85 -18.72
C LEU A 70 -19.98 -9.14 -17.46
N GLY A 71 -20.68 -8.13 -16.94
CA GLY A 71 -21.27 -8.17 -15.61
C GLY A 71 -20.25 -7.86 -14.50
N SER A 72 -20.75 -7.52 -13.31
CA SER A 72 -19.95 -7.10 -12.14
C SER A 72 -19.00 -8.17 -11.63
N ASP A 73 -19.35 -9.44 -11.84
CA ASP A 73 -18.76 -10.56 -11.10
C ASP A 73 -17.59 -11.18 -11.88
N GLU A 74 -17.59 -11.04 -13.21
CA GLU A 74 -16.47 -11.40 -14.10
C GLU A 74 -15.43 -10.29 -14.26
N TRP A 75 -15.73 -9.06 -13.83
CA TRP A 75 -14.84 -7.90 -13.98
C TRP A 75 -13.56 -8.04 -13.14
N PRO A 76 -12.36 -7.73 -13.67
CA PRO A 76 -11.12 -7.80 -12.89
C PRO A 76 -11.07 -6.74 -11.77
N LYS A 77 -11.00 -7.23 -10.53
CA LYS A 77 -11.09 -6.39 -9.31
C LYS A 77 -9.75 -5.84 -8.80
N GLY A 78 -8.62 -6.32 -9.32
CA GLY A 78 -7.28 -5.83 -9.01
C GLY A 78 -6.28 -6.99 -8.96
N THR A 79 -5.18 -6.80 -8.24
CA THR A 79 -4.23 -7.88 -7.88
C THR A 79 -4.93 -9.02 -7.15
N ALA A 80 -4.65 -10.26 -7.55
CA ALA A 80 -5.05 -11.50 -6.90
C ALA A 80 -5.09 -11.45 -5.35
N ARG A 81 -6.20 -11.91 -4.76
CA ARG A 81 -6.41 -12.07 -3.30
C ARG A 81 -6.98 -13.43 -2.89
N GLY A 82 -7.41 -14.27 -3.84
CA GLY A 82 -8.17 -15.50 -3.55
C GLY A 82 -7.44 -16.79 -3.94
N ASN A 83 -7.64 -17.85 -3.16
CA ASN A 83 -7.33 -19.27 -3.45
C ASN A 83 -5.96 -19.67 -4.02
N ASN A 84 -4.97 -18.77 -4.09
CA ASN A 84 -3.64 -19.11 -4.55
C ASN A 84 -2.99 -20.11 -3.57
N LYS A 85 -2.41 -21.22 -4.07
CA LYS A 85 -1.72 -22.26 -3.25
C LYS A 85 -0.63 -21.64 -2.37
N TYR A 86 -0.11 -20.49 -2.79
CA TYR A 86 0.91 -19.71 -2.11
C TYR A 86 0.34 -18.70 -1.12
N LYS A 87 0.68 -18.84 0.17
CA LYS A 87 0.21 -17.98 1.26
C LYS A 87 0.95 -16.63 1.39
N GLY A 88 1.83 -16.29 0.45
CA GLY A 88 2.67 -15.08 0.51
C GLY A 88 3.95 -15.25 1.35
N PRO A 89 4.64 -14.13 1.67
CA PRO A 89 5.97 -14.17 2.25
C PRO A 89 6.04 -14.74 3.65
N GLU A 90 6.77 -15.85 3.78
CA GLU A 90 7.01 -16.55 5.04
C GLU A 90 7.70 -15.66 6.08
N LEU A 91 8.65 -14.79 5.69
CA LEU A 91 9.27 -13.81 6.59
C LEU A 91 8.25 -12.83 7.23
N LEU A 92 7.07 -12.66 6.63
CA LEU A 92 5.97 -11.81 7.13
C LEU A 92 4.83 -12.61 7.78
N LEU A 93 4.52 -13.80 7.26
CA LEU A 93 3.27 -14.54 7.53
C LEU A 93 3.48 -15.96 8.07
N GLY A 94 4.72 -16.44 8.15
CA GLY A 94 5.08 -17.79 8.61
C GLY A 94 5.40 -17.88 10.11
N GLU A 95 5.45 -19.11 10.62
CA GLU A 95 5.92 -19.40 11.98
C GLU A 95 7.45 -19.28 12.09
N ASN A 96 7.92 -18.04 12.12
CA ASN A 96 9.33 -17.64 12.04
C ASN A 96 10.12 -17.92 13.33
N ARG A 97 10.24 -19.19 13.69
CA ARG A 97 10.97 -19.68 14.87
C ARG A 97 12.49 -19.59 14.63
N LYS A 98 13.26 -19.09 15.61
CA LYS A 98 14.73 -19.10 15.56
C LYS A 98 15.26 -20.53 15.55
N ALA A 99 16.25 -20.81 14.70
CA ALA A 99 16.86 -22.13 14.55
C ALA A 99 18.32 -22.15 15.01
N SER A 100 18.80 -23.30 15.46
CA SER A 100 20.22 -23.45 15.83
C SER A 100 21.10 -23.53 14.58
N ARG A 101 22.37 -23.13 14.68
CA ARG A 101 23.34 -23.25 13.57
C ARG A 101 23.41 -24.68 13.02
N GLY A 102 23.38 -25.69 13.88
CA GLY A 102 23.36 -27.10 13.47
C GLY A 102 22.11 -27.48 12.68
N SER A 103 20.93 -26.99 13.10
CA SER A 103 19.66 -27.23 12.38
C SER A 103 19.59 -26.52 11.03
N ILE A 104 20.17 -25.32 10.94
CA ILE A 104 20.32 -24.58 9.67
C ILE A 104 21.27 -25.32 8.72
N LEU A 105 22.47 -25.70 9.21
CA LEU A 105 23.46 -26.41 8.39
C LEU A 105 22.99 -27.79 7.93
N ALA A 106 22.17 -28.49 8.74
CA ALA A 106 21.54 -29.75 8.36
C ALA A 106 20.49 -29.62 7.22
N GLY A 107 20.12 -28.40 6.82
CA GLY A 107 19.29 -28.14 5.65
C GLY A 107 20.06 -27.99 4.33
N LEU A 108 21.40 -27.96 4.35
CA LEU A 108 22.21 -27.92 3.14
C LEU A 108 22.29 -29.32 2.50
N PRO A 109 22.18 -29.45 1.16
CA PRO A 109 22.41 -30.71 0.49
C PRO A 109 23.92 -31.00 0.38
N SER A 110 24.28 -32.15 -0.20
CA SER A 110 25.67 -32.51 -0.46
C SER A 110 26.38 -31.46 -1.35
N LYS A 111 27.68 -31.25 -1.11
CA LYS A 111 28.48 -30.22 -1.82
C LYS A 111 28.30 -30.24 -3.35
N PRO A 112 28.30 -31.39 -4.06
CA PRO A 112 28.11 -31.42 -5.52
C PRO A 112 26.77 -30.83 -5.99
N VAL A 113 25.71 -30.94 -5.19
CA VAL A 113 24.40 -30.32 -5.47
C VAL A 113 24.48 -28.81 -5.26
N VAL A 114 25.14 -28.34 -4.18
CA VAL A 114 25.35 -26.91 -3.94
C VAL A 114 26.23 -26.29 -5.03
N ASP A 115 27.28 -26.98 -5.47
CA ASP A 115 28.14 -26.57 -6.59
C ASP A 115 27.33 -26.39 -7.88
N ASN A 116 26.48 -27.36 -8.24
CA ASN A 116 25.62 -27.29 -9.44
C ASN A 116 24.63 -26.11 -9.39
N LEU A 117 23.98 -25.91 -8.24
CA LEU A 117 23.04 -24.81 -8.03
C LEU A 117 23.73 -23.43 -8.08
N ILE A 118 24.98 -23.33 -7.60
CA ILE A 118 25.78 -22.10 -7.72
C ILE A 118 26.15 -21.79 -9.18
N GLU A 119 26.56 -22.78 -9.99
CA GLU A 119 26.82 -22.52 -11.41
C GLU A 119 25.52 -22.17 -12.17
N ARG A 120 24.39 -22.81 -11.82
CA ARG A 120 23.06 -22.44 -12.37
C ARG A 120 22.68 -20.99 -12.02
N TYR A 121 22.96 -20.54 -10.80
CA TYR A 121 22.74 -19.14 -10.40
C TYR A 121 23.53 -18.15 -11.26
N PHE A 122 24.86 -18.35 -11.38
CA PHE A 122 25.74 -17.44 -12.13
C PHE A 122 25.59 -17.51 -13.66
N THR A 123 24.94 -18.55 -14.19
CA THR A 123 24.66 -18.69 -15.64
C THR A 123 23.25 -18.25 -16.04
N ALA A 124 22.28 -18.26 -15.12
CA ALA A 124 20.90 -17.86 -15.39
C ALA A 124 20.68 -16.34 -15.35
N ILE A 125 21.37 -15.59 -14.48
CA ILE A 125 21.14 -14.15 -14.28
C ILE A 125 22.43 -13.32 -14.24
N ASP A 126 22.31 -12.04 -14.59
CA ASP A 126 23.39 -11.03 -14.48
C ASP A 126 23.57 -10.58 -13.00
N ALA A 127 24.16 -11.46 -12.20
CA ALA A 127 24.24 -11.34 -10.74
C ALA A 127 25.14 -10.22 -10.20
N SER A 128 25.99 -9.60 -11.02
CA SER A 128 27.04 -8.63 -10.63
C SER A 128 26.55 -7.37 -9.87
N PHE A 129 25.23 -7.10 -9.86
CA PHE A 129 24.63 -6.02 -9.05
C PHE A 129 24.35 -6.44 -7.59
N ILE A 130 24.23 -7.74 -7.31
CA ILE A 130 23.84 -8.29 -6.00
C ILE A 130 25.01 -9.06 -5.36
N THR A 131 25.78 -9.78 -6.16
CA THR A 131 26.83 -10.70 -5.70
C THR A 131 28.16 -10.40 -6.38
N HIS A 132 29.26 -10.49 -5.63
CA HIS A 132 30.61 -10.47 -6.19
C HIS A 132 31.13 -11.89 -6.37
N ALA A 133 31.23 -12.39 -7.60
CA ALA A 133 31.50 -13.81 -7.85
C ALA A 133 32.87 -14.31 -7.32
N PRO A 134 34.00 -13.58 -7.45
CA PRO A 134 35.29 -13.99 -6.90
C PRO A 134 35.28 -14.11 -5.36
N THR A 135 34.75 -13.11 -4.67
CA THR A 135 34.65 -13.12 -3.20
C THR A 135 33.75 -14.25 -2.74
N PHE A 136 32.55 -14.40 -3.31
CA PHE A 136 31.64 -15.48 -2.93
C PHE A 136 32.28 -16.87 -3.12
N ARG A 137 32.97 -17.12 -4.24
CA ARG A 137 33.64 -18.41 -4.50
C ARG A 137 34.79 -18.70 -3.52
N LYS A 138 35.56 -17.68 -3.14
CA LYS A 138 36.58 -17.76 -2.07
C LYS A 138 35.93 -18.09 -0.72
N GLU A 139 34.93 -17.33 -0.31
CA GLU A 139 34.22 -17.53 0.95
C GLU A 139 33.52 -18.89 1.04
N TYR A 140 33.03 -19.39 -0.10
CA TYR A 140 32.41 -20.70 -0.24
C TYR A 140 33.41 -21.85 -0.06
N ALA A 141 34.65 -21.70 -0.54
CA ALA A 141 35.72 -22.64 -0.24
C ALA A 141 36.12 -22.62 1.25
N GLU A 142 36.22 -21.44 1.86
CA GLU A 142 36.46 -21.27 3.30
C GLU A 142 35.34 -21.85 4.18
N PHE A 143 34.10 -21.82 3.69
CA PHE A 143 32.94 -22.45 4.33
C PHE A 143 33.00 -23.97 4.28
N TRP A 144 33.29 -24.58 3.13
CA TRP A 144 33.40 -26.05 3.05
C TRP A 144 34.66 -26.61 3.74
N ALA A 145 35.74 -25.84 3.83
CA ALA A 145 36.91 -26.20 4.62
C ALA A 145 36.64 -26.16 6.14
N ASN A 146 35.75 -25.27 6.60
CA ASN A 146 35.31 -25.19 7.99
C ASN A 146 33.88 -24.63 8.05
N PRO A 147 32.84 -25.47 8.23
CA PRO A 147 31.44 -25.02 8.28
C PRO A 147 31.08 -24.06 9.43
N ASN A 148 32.01 -23.76 10.34
CA ASN A 148 31.88 -22.74 11.38
C ASN A 148 32.57 -21.39 11.06
N SER A 149 33.22 -21.24 9.89
CA SER A 149 33.96 -20.03 9.52
C SER A 149 33.09 -18.81 9.16
N LYS A 150 31.88 -19.03 8.64
CA LYS A 150 30.99 -17.96 8.13
C LYS A 150 29.83 -17.62 9.05
N SER A 151 29.35 -16.37 8.98
CA SER A 151 28.23 -15.88 9.79
C SER A 151 26.88 -16.54 9.39
N ILE A 152 25.87 -16.43 10.26
CA ILE A 152 24.51 -16.87 9.90
C ILE A 152 23.94 -16.03 8.75
N SER A 153 24.27 -14.73 8.67
CA SER A 153 23.90 -13.85 7.55
C SER A 153 24.46 -14.39 6.22
N TRP A 154 25.72 -14.82 6.19
CA TRP A 154 26.35 -15.41 5.00
C TRP A 154 25.75 -16.78 4.64
N ILE A 155 25.39 -17.60 5.63
CA ILE A 155 24.70 -18.88 5.37
C ILE A 155 23.29 -18.62 4.79
N GLY A 156 22.59 -17.57 5.25
CA GLY A 156 21.34 -17.10 4.64
C GLY A 156 21.51 -16.68 3.19
N PHE A 157 22.59 -15.96 2.88
CA PHE A 157 22.95 -15.55 1.52
C PHE A 157 23.20 -16.77 0.60
N LEU A 158 23.94 -17.79 1.10
CA LEU A 158 24.11 -19.07 0.39
C LEU A 158 22.77 -19.79 0.17
N PHE A 159 21.90 -19.86 1.18
CA PHE A 159 20.56 -20.46 1.04
C PHE A 159 19.70 -19.70 0.01
N GLY A 160 19.75 -18.36 -0.01
CA GLY A 160 19.07 -17.54 -1.01
C GLY A 160 19.54 -17.80 -2.44
N ILE A 161 20.86 -17.98 -2.64
CA ILE A 161 21.44 -18.36 -3.95
C ILE A 161 20.90 -19.71 -4.42
N ILE A 162 20.94 -20.76 -3.58
CA ILE A 162 20.49 -22.10 -3.99
C ILE A 162 18.96 -22.23 -4.08
N CYS A 163 18.20 -21.44 -3.31
CA CYS A 163 16.75 -21.33 -3.43
C CYS A 163 16.35 -20.76 -4.79
N LEU A 164 16.98 -19.66 -5.21
CA LEU A 164 16.73 -19.04 -6.52
C LEU A 164 17.18 -19.96 -7.67
N ALA A 165 18.31 -20.67 -7.51
CA ALA A 165 18.77 -21.64 -8.49
C ALA A 165 17.81 -22.84 -8.64
N ALA A 166 17.26 -23.35 -7.54
CA ALA A 166 16.26 -24.42 -7.58
C ALA A 166 14.94 -23.95 -8.22
N HIS A 167 14.56 -22.68 -8.05
CA HIS A 167 13.46 -22.09 -8.83
C HIS A 167 13.74 -22.07 -10.34
N PHE A 168 14.98 -21.77 -10.78
CA PHE A 168 15.32 -21.84 -12.20
C PHE A 168 15.19 -23.27 -12.74
N GLU A 169 15.73 -24.26 -12.02
CA GLU A 169 15.62 -25.70 -12.34
C GLU A 169 14.15 -26.14 -12.51
N LEU A 170 13.28 -25.78 -11.54
CA LEU A 170 11.85 -26.10 -11.60
C LEU A 170 11.14 -25.45 -12.80
N LYS A 171 11.50 -24.22 -13.17
CA LYS A 171 10.86 -23.50 -14.29
C LYS A 171 11.31 -24.00 -15.66
N THR A 172 12.50 -24.60 -15.78
CA THR A 172 12.96 -25.21 -17.03
C THR A 172 12.53 -26.67 -17.18
N GLY A 173 12.15 -27.33 -16.07
CA GLY A 173 11.83 -28.76 -16.08
C GLY A 173 13.07 -29.65 -16.12
N ASP A 174 14.23 -29.12 -15.69
CA ASP A 174 15.47 -29.89 -15.59
C ASP A 174 15.30 -30.96 -14.51
N VAL A 175 15.39 -32.23 -14.88
CA VAL A 175 15.44 -33.33 -13.89
C VAL A 175 16.75 -33.20 -13.09
N PRO A 176 16.72 -33.30 -11.74
CA PRO A 176 17.94 -33.34 -10.93
C PRO A 176 18.90 -34.41 -11.46
N ILE A 177 20.17 -34.04 -11.71
CA ILE A 177 21.15 -34.92 -12.35
C ILE A 177 21.23 -36.25 -11.57
N PRO A 178 20.87 -37.42 -12.15
CA PRO A 178 20.76 -38.67 -11.38
C PRO A 178 22.09 -39.18 -10.78
N ALA A 179 23.23 -38.71 -11.29
CA ALA A 179 24.55 -38.97 -10.72
C ALA A 179 24.87 -38.10 -9.48
N LEU A 180 24.04 -37.09 -9.17
CA LEU A 180 24.16 -36.19 -8.02
C LEU A 180 22.98 -36.34 -7.02
N SER A 181 21.97 -37.16 -7.34
CA SER A 181 20.86 -37.42 -6.44
C SER A 181 21.25 -38.40 -5.33
N ASP A 182 21.37 -37.89 -4.11
CA ASP A 182 21.20 -38.71 -2.91
C ASP A 182 19.82 -39.42 -2.97
N MET A 183 19.72 -40.66 -2.50
CA MET A 183 18.42 -41.37 -2.44
C MET A 183 17.42 -40.72 -1.48
N ALA A 184 17.85 -39.72 -0.71
CA ALA A 184 17.03 -38.86 0.16
C ALA A 184 16.69 -37.49 -0.48
N VAL A 185 17.00 -37.26 -1.77
CA VAL A 185 16.67 -36.01 -2.47
C VAL A 185 15.16 -35.84 -2.58
N ARG A 186 14.66 -34.90 -1.79
CA ARG A 186 13.34 -34.28 -1.93
C ARG A 186 13.14 -33.75 -3.36
N ASP A 187 11.90 -33.81 -3.84
CA ASP A 187 11.50 -33.17 -5.10
C ASP A 187 11.88 -31.69 -5.13
N THR A 188 12.07 -31.11 -6.34
CA THR A 188 12.54 -29.74 -6.50
C THR A 188 11.59 -28.71 -5.87
N GLU A 189 10.26 -28.92 -5.82
CA GLU A 189 9.35 -28.06 -5.03
C GLU A 189 9.68 -28.12 -3.53
N GLN A 190 9.90 -29.31 -2.99
CA GLN A 190 10.23 -29.53 -1.58
C GLN A 190 11.64 -29.05 -1.20
N ARG A 191 12.58 -28.98 -2.17
CA ARG A 191 13.90 -28.35 -1.96
C ARG A 191 13.78 -26.83 -1.87
N ILE A 192 12.96 -26.23 -2.74
CA ILE A 192 12.63 -24.80 -2.69
C ILE A 192 12.02 -24.43 -1.34
N GLU A 193 11.01 -25.19 -0.86
CA GLU A 193 10.40 -24.97 0.46
C GLU A 193 11.45 -25.00 1.58
N LEU A 194 12.32 -26.02 1.60
CA LEU A 194 13.38 -26.14 2.60
C LEU A 194 14.41 -25.00 2.54
N TYR A 195 14.87 -24.60 1.34
CA TYR A 195 15.87 -23.53 1.20
C TYR A 195 15.28 -22.15 1.51
N ARG A 196 13.99 -21.95 1.23
CA ARG A 196 13.22 -20.77 1.64
C ARG A 196 13.10 -20.70 3.16
N GLU A 197 12.65 -21.79 3.80
CA GLU A 197 12.58 -21.94 5.26
C GLU A 197 13.94 -21.62 5.92
N LYS A 198 15.04 -22.16 5.37
CA LYS A 198 16.39 -21.90 5.91
C LYS A 198 16.91 -20.48 5.64
N THR A 199 16.55 -19.86 4.50
CA THR A 199 16.83 -18.44 4.24
C THR A 199 16.15 -17.55 5.30
N VAL A 200 14.86 -17.79 5.56
CA VAL A 200 14.07 -17.06 6.56
C VAL A 200 14.61 -17.31 7.98
N GLN A 201 14.92 -18.55 8.35
CA GLN A 201 15.55 -18.87 9.63
C GLN A 201 16.91 -18.19 9.81
N CYS A 202 17.72 -18.05 8.76
CA CYS A 202 18.97 -17.29 8.82
C CYS A 202 18.73 -15.79 9.05
N LEU A 203 17.77 -15.17 8.36
CA LEU A 203 17.39 -13.77 8.55
C LEU A 203 16.89 -13.50 9.99
N VAL A 204 16.02 -14.36 10.51
CA VAL A 204 15.44 -14.25 11.85
C VAL A 204 16.49 -14.51 12.94
N THR A 205 17.42 -15.46 12.71
CA THR A 205 18.48 -15.81 13.66
C THR A 205 19.63 -14.81 13.66
N SER A 206 19.90 -14.13 12.53
CA SER A 206 20.88 -13.03 12.42
C SER A 206 20.31 -11.65 12.82
N ASN A 207 19.05 -11.58 13.26
CA ASN A 207 18.30 -10.35 13.53
C ASN A 207 18.30 -9.36 12.37
N TYR A 208 17.58 -9.66 11.29
CA TYR A 208 17.46 -8.77 10.11
C TYR A 208 16.98 -7.33 10.42
N THR A 209 16.39 -7.06 11.59
CA THR A 209 15.98 -5.71 12.03
C THR A 209 17.17 -4.83 12.45
N GLU A 210 18.30 -5.46 12.81
CA GLU A 210 19.62 -4.85 13.00
C GLU A 210 20.54 -5.32 11.86
N PRO A 211 20.32 -4.83 10.62
CA PRO A 211 20.94 -5.42 9.44
C PRO A 211 22.47 -5.37 9.50
N SER A 212 23.08 -6.45 9.02
CA SER A 212 24.52 -6.68 9.02
C SER A 212 25.01 -6.97 7.59
N LEU A 213 26.29 -7.33 7.44
CA LEU A 213 26.84 -7.76 6.15
C LEU A 213 26.06 -8.99 5.63
N TYR A 214 25.77 -9.02 4.33
CA TYR A 214 24.91 -10.00 3.66
C TYR A 214 23.41 -9.95 4.00
N THR A 215 22.94 -9.13 4.96
CA THR A 215 21.50 -9.09 5.30
C THR A 215 20.65 -8.55 4.14
N VAL A 216 21.08 -7.47 3.48
CA VAL A 216 20.32 -6.86 2.37
C VAL A 216 20.36 -7.74 1.13
N GLU A 217 21.52 -8.31 0.84
CA GLU A 217 21.78 -9.23 -0.26
C GLU A 217 20.93 -10.52 -0.11
N THR A 218 20.82 -11.05 1.11
CA THR A 218 19.93 -12.17 1.45
C THR A 218 18.45 -11.80 1.26
N LEU A 219 18.03 -10.62 1.73
CA LEU A 219 16.65 -10.17 1.57
C LEU A 219 16.27 -9.96 0.08
N ILE A 220 17.20 -9.48 -0.75
CA ILE A 220 17.01 -9.35 -2.20
C ILE A 220 16.86 -10.72 -2.87
N LEU A 221 17.72 -11.70 -2.56
CA LEU A 221 17.61 -13.07 -3.10
C LEU A 221 16.32 -13.78 -2.66
N TYR A 222 15.92 -13.54 -1.41
CA TYR A 222 14.65 -14.02 -0.87
C TYR A 222 13.45 -13.39 -1.63
N TYR A 223 13.44 -12.07 -1.80
CA TYR A 223 12.45 -11.36 -2.62
C TYR A 223 12.38 -11.89 -4.07
N LEU A 224 13.51 -12.19 -4.69
CA LEU A 224 13.55 -12.74 -6.06
C LEU A 224 12.96 -14.17 -6.11
N SER A 225 13.18 -14.98 -5.08
CA SER A 225 12.59 -16.32 -4.98
C SER A 225 11.06 -16.25 -4.83
N GLU A 226 10.58 -15.43 -3.89
CA GLU A 226 9.15 -15.10 -3.71
C GLU A 226 8.47 -14.67 -5.02
N HIS A 227 9.14 -13.83 -5.81
CA HIS A 227 8.65 -13.31 -7.08
C HIS A 227 8.57 -14.36 -8.19
N ILE A 228 9.48 -15.35 -8.23
CA ILE A 228 9.46 -16.44 -9.21
C ILE A 228 8.49 -17.56 -8.79
N GLN A 229 8.25 -17.72 -7.48
CA GLN A 229 7.29 -18.68 -6.95
C GLN A 229 5.85 -18.33 -7.36
N SER A 230 5.49 -17.03 -7.31
CA SER A 230 4.17 -16.55 -7.73
C SER A 230 4.03 -16.40 -9.25
N LYS A 231 2.82 -16.68 -9.78
CA LYS A 231 2.41 -16.23 -11.12
C LYS A 231 1.75 -14.85 -11.11
N ASP A 232 1.13 -14.46 -10.00
CA ASP A 232 0.36 -13.22 -9.84
C ASP A 232 1.13 -12.17 -9.03
N ALA A 233 0.68 -10.90 -9.08
CA ALA A 233 1.33 -9.78 -8.39
C ALA A 233 0.99 -9.76 -6.89
N LEU A 234 1.97 -10.06 -6.02
CA LEU A 234 1.76 -10.16 -4.58
C LEU A 234 2.12 -8.87 -3.83
N PHE A 235 1.12 -8.26 -3.18
CA PHE A 235 1.31 -7.07 -2.33
C PHE A 235 2.32 -7.31 -1.18
N GLY A 236 2.35 -8.54 -0.62
CA GLY A 236 3.34 -8.92 0.41
C GLY A 236 4.79 -8.79 -0.06
N SER A 237 5.08 -9.05 -1.35
CA SER A 237 6.42 -8.89 -1.91
C SER A 237 6.82 -7.41 -2.02
N TRP A 238 5.86 -6.51 -2.27
CA TRP A 238 6.09 -5.06 -2.20
C TRP A 238 6.34 -4.59 -0.76
N MET A 239 5.62 -5.13 0.23
CA MET A 239 5.91 -4.87 1.65
C MET A 239 7.33 -5.31 2.06
N LEU A 240 7.75 -6.51 1.60
CA LEU A 240 9.10 -7.04 1.79
C LEU A 240 10.18 -6.14 1.15
N LEU A 241 9.91 -5.61 -0.04
CA LEU A 241 10.81 -4.66 -0.71
C LEU A 241 10.99 -3.36 0.10
N GLY A 242 9.94 -2.89 0.77
CA GLY A 242 10.06 -1.80 1.73
C GLY A 242 10.98 -2.12 2.93
N MET A 243 11.05 -3.38 3.35
CA MET A 243 12.03 -3.81 4.37
C MET A 243 13.45 -3.78 3.81
N ILE A 244 13.66 -4.18 2.55
CA ILE A 244 14.95 -4.09 1.85
C ILE A 244 15.42 -2.62 1.78
N VAL A 245 14.56 -1.71 1.35
CA VAL A 245 14.86 -0.26 1.27
C VAL A 245 15.27 0.27 2.65
N ARG A 246 14.49 -0.02 3.70
CA ARG A 246 14.78 0.41 5.08
C ARG A 246 16.07 -0.22 5.63
N ALA A 247 16.35 -1.49 5.33
CA ALA A 247 17.58 -2.17 5.74
C ALA A 247 18.83 -1.58 5.04
N GLY A 248 18.73 -1.30 3.74
CA GLY A 248 19.79 -0.61 2.99
C GLY A 248 20.03 0.82 3.50
N MET A 249 18.96 1.56 3.80
CA MET A 249 19.06 2.87 4.44
C MET A 249 19.76 2.79 5.81
N ARG A 250 19.39 1.81 6.66
CA ARG A 250 19.99 1.57 7.98
C ARG A 250 21.47 1.15 7.91
N LEU A 251 21.88 0.43 6.86
CA LEU A 251 23.29 0.13 6.55
C LEU A 251 24.06 1.30 5.91
N GLY A 252 23.40 2.43 5.63
CA GLY A 252 24.00 3.61 5.03
C GLY A 252 24.29 3.53 3.53
N ILE A 253 23.88 2.47 2.83
CA ILE A 253 24.26 2.23 1.41
C ILE A 253 23.56 3.18 0.42
N HIS A 254 22.57 3.93 0.91
CA HIS A 254 21.92 5.08 0.26
C HIS A 254 22.79 6.36 0.27
N ARG A 255 23.98 6.31 0.87
CA ARG A 255 24.99 7.37 0.83
C ARG A 255 26.25 6.89 0.12
N ASP A 256 26.87 7.74 -0.68
CA ASP A 256 28.06 7.36 -1.43
C ASP A 256 29.26 7.15 -0.51
N ALA A 257 29.92 6.00 -0.66
CA ALA A 257 31.06 5.62 0.19
C ALA A 257 32.23 6.62 0.14
N SER A 258 32.35 7.47 -0.89
CA SER A 258 33.38 8.52 -0.94
C SER A 258 33.22 9.60 0.14
N HIS A 259 32.08 9.67 0.82
CA HIS A 259 31.89 10.51 2.01
C HIS A 259 32.48 9.91 3.30
N TYR A 260 32.90 8.63 3.28
CA TYR A 260 33.29 7.88 4.48
C TYR A 260 34.65 7.17 4.33
N PRO A 261 35.78 7.84 4.66
CA PRO A 261 37.14 7.30 4.47
C PRO A 261 37.47 5.99 5.21
N LYS A 262 36.57 5.46 6.05
CA LYS A 262 36.70 4.15 6.72
C LYS A 262 36.08 2.99 5.91
N ILE A 263 35.37 3.27 4.81
CA ILE A 263 34.84 2.27 3.90
C ILE A 263 35.91 1.98 2.82
N SER A 264 36.27 0.71 2.62
CA SER A 264 37.23 0.32 1.58
C SER A 264 36.67 0.58 0.19
N ILE A 265 37.56 0.85 -0.78
CA ILE A 265 37.17 1.15 -2.17
C ILE A 265 36.29 0.04 -2.77
N PHE A 266 36.67 -1.23 -2.55
CA PHE A 266 35.88 -2.40 -2.90
C PHE A 266 34.45 -2.35 -2.34
N ARG A 267 34.32 -2.15 -1.02
CA ARG A 267 33.01 -2.12 -0.35
C ARG A 267 32.16 -0.94 -0.84
N GLY A 268 32.78 0.19 -1.14
CA GLY A 268 32.09 1.35 -1.69
C GLY A 268 31.50 1.09 -3.07
N GLU A 269 32.20 0.37 -3.93
CA GLU A 269 31.67 -0.04 -5.24
C GLU A 269 30.54 -1.08 -5.10
N MET A 270 30.68 -2.06 -4.20
CA MET A 270 29.60 -3.01 -3.92
C MET A 270 28.35 -2.34 -3.33
N GLN A 271 28.50 -1.30 -2.50
CA GLN A 271 27.37 -0.52 -1.99
C GLN A 271 26.61 0.21 -3.11
N ARG A 272 27.30 0.76 -4.12
CA ARG A 272 26.66 1.35 -5.31
C ARG A 272 25.87 0.32 -6.10
N ARG A 273 26.48 -0.85 -6.36
CA ARG A 273 25.85 -1.98 -7.07
C ARG A 273 24.55 -2.44 -6.38
N ILE A 274 24.60 -2.66 -5.06
CA ILE A 274 23.43 -3.09 -4.28
C ILE A 274 22.36 -1.98 -4.24
N TRP A 275 22.72 -0.71 -4.04
CA TRP A 275 21.73 0.39 -4.06
C TRP A 275 21.07 0.58 -5.44
N ALA A 276 21.84 0.42 -6.52
CA ALA A 276 21.29 0.40 -7.88
C ALA A 276 20.32 -0.77 -8.08
N ALA A 277 20.61 -1.96 -7.53
CA ALA A 277 19.69 -3.10 -7.55
C ALA A 277 18.37 -2.80 -6.81
N ILE A 278 18.45 -2.22 -5.60
CA ILE A 278 17.25 -1.83 -4.82
C ILE A 278 16.41 -0.79 -5.58
N THR A 279 17.06 0.22 -6.17
CA THR A 279 16.38 1.28 -6.94
C THR A 279 15.68 0.74 -8.18
N LEU A 280 16.28 -0.24 -8.87
CA LEU A 280 15.64 -0.95 -9.98
C LEU A 280 14.42 -1.75 -9.52
N LEU A 281 14.55 -2.52 -8.43
CA LEU A 281 13.46 -3.32 -7.89
C LEU A 281 12.28 -2.45 -7.44
N ASP A 282 12.54 -1.35 -6.72
CA ASP A 282 11.49 -0.43 -6.24
C ASP A 282 10.62 0.09 -7.40
N LEU A 283 11.23 0.61 -8.46
CA LEU A 283 10.44 1.07 -9.61
C LEU A 283 9.69 -0.08 -10.31
N GLN A 284 10.34 -1.25 -10.48
CA GLN A 284 9.69 -2.41 -11.11
C GLN A 284 8.46 -2.89 -10.33
N THR A 285 8.58 -3.10 -9.01
CA THR A 285 7.49 -3.64 -8.18
C THR A 285 6.42 -2.60 -7.88
N SER A 286 6.79 -1.33 -7.67
CA SER A 286 5.83 -0.25 -7.44
C SER A 286 4.96 0.03 -8.69
N CYS A 287 5.54 -0.11 -9.91
CA CYS A 287 4.73 -0.21 -11.13
C CYS A 287 3.75 -1.40 -11.07
N GLN A 288 4.21 -2.60 -10.68
CA GLN A 288 3.44 -3.84 -10.73
C GLN A 288 2.20 -3.81 -9.82
N VAL A 289 2.30 -3.21 -8.63
CA VAL A 289 1.17 -3.06 -7.70
C VAL A 289 0.38 -1.76 -7.91
N GLY A 290 0.81 -0.88 -8.83
CA GLY A 290 0.15 0.40 -9.11
C GLY A 290 0.25 1.42 -7.98
N LEU A 291 1.39 1.50 -7.29
CA LEU A 291 1.64 2.43 -6.18
C LEU A 291 2.87 3.32 -6.45
N PRO A 292 2.99 4.49 -5.79
CA PRO A 292 4.21 5.30 -5.84
C PRO A 292 5.46 4.51 -5.40
N ARG A 293 6.61 4.83 -6.01
CA ARG A 293 7.92 4.26 -5.63
C ARG A 293 8.36 4.75 -4.25
N MET A 294 9.11 3.91 -3.52
CA MET A 294 9.55 4.20 -2.15
C MET A 294 10.80 5.10 -2.09
N ILE A 295 11.64 5.07 -3.12
CA ILE A 295 12.85 5.87 -3.25
C ILE A 295 12.61 6.96 -4.29
N SER A 296 12.48 8.22 -3.85
CA SER A 296 12.42 9.39 -4.74
C SER A 296 13.81 10.02 -4.97
N GLU A 297 13.92 10.94 -5.93
CA GLU A 297 15.17 11.71 -6.12
C GLU A 297 15.44 12.62 -4.92
N GLY A 298 16.72 12.75 -4.54
CA GLY A 298 17.15 13.52 -3.36
C GLY A 298 17.16 12.75 -2.03
N MET A 299 16.54 11.57 -1.94
CA MET A 299 16.62 10.71 -0.75
C MET A 299 17.97 9.98 -0.58
N TYR A 300 18.80 9.97 -1.63
CA TYR A 300 20.09 9.28 -1.69
C TYR A 300 21.11 10.11 -2.48
N ASP A 301 22.39 9.87 -2.23
CA ASP A 301 23.52 10.49 -2.98
C ASP A 301 24.52 9.47 -3.55
N THR A 302 24.27 8.16 -3.33
CA THR A 302 25.02 7.04 -3.91
C THR A 302 25.16 7.18 -5.43
N LYS A 303 26.41 7.22 -5.92
CA LYS A 303 26.71 7.39 -7.35
C LYS A 303 26.38 6.12 -8.14
N PRO A 304 26.17 6.21 -9.47
CA PRO A 304 26.04 5.02 -10.31
C PRO A 304 27.23 4.06 -10.14
N PRO A 305 27.03 2.73 -10.27
CA PRO A 305 28.15 1.79 -10.26
C PRO A 305 29.12 2.05 -11.42
N ASN A 306 30.36 1.61 -11.28
CA ASN A 306 31.38 1.78 -12.31
C ASN A 306 31.33 0.63 -13.33
N HIS A 307 31.83 0.90 -14.54
CA HIS A 307 31.93 -0.08 -15.64
C HIS A 307 33.11 -1.05 -15.44
N LEU A 308 33.09 -1.75 -14.30
CA LEU A 308 34.07 -2.73 -13.86
C LEU A 308 33.43 -4.11 -13.82
N LEU A 309 34.15 -5.13 -14.29
CA LEU A 309 33.77 -6.52 -14.09
C LEU A 309 34.04 -6.91 -12.63
N ASP A 310 33.60 -8.10 -12.24
CA ASP A 310 33.94 -8.65 -10.93
C ASP A 310 35.43 -9.02 -10.88
N GLU A 311 36.01 -9.46 -12.00
CA GLU A 311 37.43 -9.85 -12.09
C GLU A 311 38.42 -8.67 -11.94
N ASP A 312 37.96 -7.41 -11.97
CA ASP A 312 38.82 -6.24 -11.69
C ASP A 312 38.76 -5.77 -10.22
N LEU A 313 37.90 -6.38 -9.40
CA LEU A 313 37.64 -5.96 -8.02
C LEU A 313 38.27 -6.97 -7.03
N ASP A 314 39.06 -6.45 -6.08
CA ASP A 314 39.62 -7.24 -4.98
C ASP A 314 39.31 -6.57 -3.63
N GLU A 315 39.09 -7.39 -2.60
CA GLU A 315 38.73 -6.95 -1.24
C GLU A 315 39.77 -5.98 -0.62
N ASN A 316 41.03 -6.08 -1.03
CA ASN A 316 42.17 -5.32 -0.51
C ASN A 316 42.52 -4.09 -1.37
N MET A 317 41.74 -3.80 -2.42
CA MET A 317 42.06 -2.72 -3.36
C MET A 317 42.03 -1.32 -2.71
N VAL A 318 43.09 -0.54 -2.92
CA VAL A 318 43.24 0.83 -2.40
C VAL A 318 42.89 1.92 -3.41
N VAL A 319 42.65 1.55 -4.67
CA VAL A 319 42.28 2.43 -5.78
C VAL A 319 41.44 1.63 -6.78
N LEU A 320 40.50 2.28 -7.48
CA LEU A 320 39.75 1.62 -8.56
C LEU A 320 40.64 1.44 -9.80
N PRO A 321 40.53 0.30 -10.51
CA PRO A 321 41.12 0.13 -11.84
C PRO A 321 40.47 1.07 -12.86
N PRO A 322 41.08 1.27 -14.04
CA PRO A 322 40.51 2.10 -15.09
C PRO A 322 39.10 1.64 -15.50
N VAL A 323 38.13 2.53 -15.37
CA VAL A 323 36.73 2.29 -15.77
C VAL A 323 36.67 2.08 -17.29
N ARG A 324 35.92 1.07 -17.75
CA ARG A 324 35.80 0.79 -19.19
C ARG A 324 35.03 1.90 -19.92
N PRO A 325 35.33 2.12 -21.22
CA PRO A 325 34.49 2.93 -22.09
C PRO A 325 33.06 2.38 -22.14
N GLU A 326 32.07 3.27 -22.18
CA GLU A 326 30.64 2.92 -22.08
C GLU A 326 30.15 1.96 -23.18
N ASN A 327 30.82 1.96 -24.33
CA ASN A 327 30.53 1.04 -25.44
C ASN A 327 31.07 -0.39 -25.25
N ALA A 328 31.78 -0.68 -24.15
CA ALA A 328 32.37 -1.99 -23.88
C ALA A 328 31.32 -3.04 -23.45
N LEU A 329 31.09 -4.01 -24.32
CA LEU A 329 30.11 -5.08 -24.11
C LEU A 329 30.50 -5.98 -22.93
N SER A 330 29.62 -6.04 -21.94
CA SER A 330 29.81 -6.77 -20.67
C SER A 330 28.47 -6.92 -19.93
N PRO A 331 28.34 -7.85 -18.97
CA PRO A 331 27.14 -7.95 -18.12
C PRO A 331 26.86 -6.63 -17.39
N ILE A 332 27.89 -6.06 -16.75
CA ILE A 332 27.78 -4.79 -16.02
C ILE A 332 27.42 -3.62 -16.95
N GLY A 333 27.94 -3.57 -18.18
CA GLY A 333 27.62 -2.50 -19.15
C GLY A 333 26.15 -2.52 -19.59
N HIS A 334 25.54 -3.70 -19.70
CA HIS A 334 24.08 -3.82 -19.89
C HIS A 334 23.32 -3.34 -18.64
N ALA A 335 23.71 -3.80 -17.44
CA ALA A 335 23.05 -3.41 -16.20
C ALA A 335 23.12 -1.89 -15.94
N LEU A 336 24.23 -1.24 -16.31
CA LEU A 336 24.40 0.21 -16.29
C LEU A 336 23.55 0.93 -17.35
N SER A 337 23.47 0.40 -18.56
CA SER A 337 22.57 0.92 -19.61
C SER A 337 21.11 0.88 -19.15
N LYS A 338 20.70 -0.25 -18.55
CA LYS A 338 19.38 -0.42 -17.94
C LYS A 338 19.16 0.55 -16.77
N TYR A 339 20.14 0.72 -15.89
CA TYR A 339 20.05 1.64 -14.75
C TYR A 339 19.81 3.09 -15.19
N ARG A 340 20.54 3.61 -16.18
CA ARG A 340 20.30 4.97 -16.74
C ARG A 340 18.86 5.14 -17.25
N LEU A 341 18.40 4.19 -18.05
CA LEU A 341 17.05 4.16 -18.60
C LEU A 341 15.98 4.12 -17.50
N PHE A 342 16.24 3.38 -16.41
CA PHE A 342 15.34 3.30 -15.25
C PHE A 342 15.31 4.58 -14.39
N ILE A 343 16.39 5.37 -14.33
CA ILE A 343 16.36 6.69 -13.68
C ILE A 343 15.42 7.64 -14.43
N VAL A 344 15.46 7.65 -15.77
CA VAL A 344 14.53 8.44 -16.59
C VAL A 344 13.10 7.91 -16.47
N PHE A 345 12.91 6.59 -16.47
CA PHE A 345 11.60 6.00 -16.22
C PHE A 345 11.06 6.33 -14.83
N GLY A 346 11.91 6.47 -13.80
CA GLY A 346 11.50 6.92 -12.46
C GLY A 346 10.88 8.32 -12.47
N LYS A 347 11.46 9.25 -13.24
CA LYS A 347 10.91 10.61 -13.44
C LYS A 347 9.56 10.58 -14.15
N ILE A 348 9.47 9.76 -15.20
CA ILE A 348 8.22 9.54 -15.94
C ILE A 348 7.14 8.93 -15.04
N PHE A 349 7.50 7.94 -14.23
CA PHE A 349 6.58 7.26 -13.33
C PHE A 349 6.01 8.23 -12.29
N ASP A 350 6.86 9.00 -11.61
CA ASP A 350 6.44 10.03 -10.65
C ASP A 350 5.54 11.09 -11.30
N ALA A 351 5.97 11.67 -12.42
CA ALA A 351 5.19 12.65 -13.16
C ALA A 351 3.83 12.08 -13.59
N SER A 352 3.78 10.80 -13.98
CA SER A 352 2.55 10.14 -14.42
C SER A 352 1.60 9.68 -13.29
N ASN A 353 2.07 9.72 -12.04
CA ASN A 353 1.29 9.53 -10.81
C ASN A 353 1.05 10.86 -10.07
N SER A 354 1.44 12.00 -10.66
CA SER A 354 1.19 13.31 -10.06
C SER A 354 -0.31 13.61 -9.99
N MET A 355 -0.71 14.23 -8.88
CA MET A 355 -2.07 14.74 -8.64
C MET A 355 -2.32 16.11 -9.30
N THR A 356 -1.29 16.72 -9.91
CA THR A 356 -1.40 17.97 -10.67
C THR A 356 -1.18 17.69 -12.17
N PRO A 357 -2.05 18.16 -13.09
CA PRO A 357 -1.82 18.08 -14.52
C PRO A 357 -0.46 18.69 -14.90
N ILE A 358 0.38 17.94 -15.63
CA ILE A 358 1.66 18.45 -16.13
C ILE A 358 1.47 19.12 -17.50
N PRO A 359 2.26 20.16 -17.85
CA PRO A 359 2.22 20.75 -19.19
C PRO A 359 2.63 19.74 -20.27
N TYR A 360 2.05 19.83 -21.47
CA TYR A 360 2.43 18.96 -22.59
C TYR A 360 3.92 19.12 -22.97
N ASP A 361 4.48 20.32 -22.80
CA ASP A 361 5.92 20.58 -22.99
C ASP A 361 6.80 19.75 -22.04
N GLU A 362 6.37 19.46 -20.80
CA GLU A 362 7.12 18.59 -19.89
C GLU A 362 7.03 17.11 -20.30
N VAL A 363 5.90 16.67 -20.88
CA VAL A 363 5.79 15.34 -21.50
C VAL A 363 6.81 15.20 -22.63
N MET A 364 6.88 16.20 -23.51
CA MET A 364 7.77 16.15 -24.68
C MET A 364 9.25 16.32 -24.31
N LYS A 365 9.57 16.99 -23.19
CA LYS A 365 10.91 16.98 -22.57
C LYS A 365 11.27 15.60 -22.01
N LEU A 366 10.34 14.93 -21.32
CA LEU A 366 10.55 13.58 -20.79
C LEU A 366 10.68 12.52 -21.90
N GLU A 367 9.89 12.61 -22.96
CA GLU A 367 10.00 11.75 -24.15
C GLU A 367 11.37 11.93 -24.82
N ARG A 368 11.82 13.18 -24.99
CA ARG A 368 13.15 13.46 -25.55
C ARG A 368 14.27 12.90 -24.68
N LEU A 369 14.22 13.12 -23.37
CA LEU A 369 15.19 12.58 -22.42
C LEU A 369 15.24 11.03 -22.46
N LEU A 370 14.07 10.38 -22.60
CA LEU A 370 13.97 8.93 -22.72
C LEU A 370 14.54 8.42 -24.06
N PHE A 371 14.25 9.11 -25.16
CA PHE A 371 14.79 8.80 -26.49
C PHE A 371 16.32 8.97 -26.54
N ASP A 372 16.84 10.10 -26.05
CA ASP A 372 18.26 10.40 -26.01
C ASP A 372 19.01 9.33 -25.17
N THR A 373 18.46 8.96 -24.01
CA THR A 373 19.00 7.89 -23.14
C THR A 373 18.99 6.51 -23.83
N MET A 374 18.00 6.23 -24.70
CA MET A 374 17.94 5.00 -25.48
C MET A 374 18.94 5.00 -26.65
N GLU A 375 19.21 6.14 -27.26
CA GLU A 375 20.25 6.29 -28.29
C GLU A 375 21.68 6.33 -27.71
N GLU A 376 21.87 6.61 -26.42
CA GLU A 376 23.14 6.34 -25.70
C GLU A 376 23.45 4.84 -25.56
N VAL A 377 22.43 3.97 -25.46
CA VAL A 377 22.63 2.53 -25.21
C VAL A 377 23.56 1.92 -26.27
N PRO A 378 24.59 1.11 -25.92
CA PRO A 378 25.46 0.46 -26.89
C PRO A 378 24.67 -0.34 -27.94
N LYS A 379 24.93 -0.08 -29.23
CA LYS A 379 24.16 -0.66 -30.36
C LYS A 379 23.89 -2.18 -30.25
N PRO A 380 24.81 -3.04 -29.77
CA PRO A 380 24.54 -4.48 -29.64
C PRO A 380 23.49 -4.86 -28.58
N PHE A 381 23.19 -3.97 -27.63
CA PHE A 381 22.08 -4.12 -26.66
C PHE A 381 20.78 -3.45 -27.11
N ARG A 382 20.80 -2.64 -28.18
CA ARG A 382 19.58 -2.12 -28.80
C ARG A 382 18.94 -3.18 -29.70
N VAL A 383 17.62 -3.06 -29.81
CA VAL A 383 16.76 -3.72 -30.78
C VAL A 383 15.72 -2.68 -31.23
N ARG A 384 14.95 -2.96 -32.29
CA ARG A 384 13.83 -2.10 -32.77
C ARG A 384 12.63 -2.91 -33.31
N SER A 385 12.72 -4.24 -33.31
CA SER A 385 11.67 -5.16 -33.73
C SER A 385 11.99 -6.58 -33.25
N VAL A 386 10.98 -7.45 -33.20
CA VAL A 386 11.12 -8.85 -32.77
C VAL A 386 12.25 -9.61 -33.47
N GLN A 387 12.44 -9.40 -34.78
CA GLN A 387 13.46 -10.10 -35.57
C GLN A 387 14.90 -9.78 -35.09
N GLY A 388 15.12 -8.60 -34.49
CA GLY A 388 16.41 -8.26 -33.90
C GLY A 388 16.75 -9.05 -32.61
N LEU A 389 15.80 -9.80 -32.06
CA LEU A 389 16.04 -10.77 -30.99
C LEU A 389 16.40 -12.16 -31.50
N GLU A 390 16.19 -12.51 -32.77
CA GLU A 390 16.44 -13.88 -33.28
C GLU A 390 17.93 -14.27 -33.26
N ASN A 391 18.82 -13.28 -33.41
CA ASN A 391 20.23 -13.50 -33.69
C ASN A 391 21.17 -13.15 -32.52
N GLY A 392 21.91 -14.15 -32.03
CA GLY A 392 23.00 -14.00 -31.07
C GLY A 392 22.92 -14.97 -29.87
N PRO A 393 23.90 -14.94 -28.94
CA PRO A 393 23.87 -15.75 -27.73
C PRO A 393 22.63 -15.49 -26.87
N ILE A 394 22.12 -16.51 -26.18
CA ILE A 394 20.91 -16.47 -25.34
C ILE A 394 20.88 -15.22 -24.43
N MET A 395 21.93 -15.00 -23.63
CA MET A 395 21.98 -13.84 -22.73
C MET A 395 22.05 -12.49 -23.47
N LEU A 396 22.56 -12.41 -24.70
CA LEU A 396 22.51 -11.17 -25.48
C LEU A 396 21.07 -10.85 -25.93
N ARG A 397 20.31 -11.87 -26.31
CA ARG A 397 18.88 -11.75 -26.69
C ARG A 397 18.04 -11.32 -25.49
N VAL A 398 18.26 -11.94 -24.32
CA VAL A 398 17.66 -11.56 -23.02
C VAL A 398 17.99 -10.11 -22.65
N ARG A 399 19.26 -9.71 -22.76
CA ARG A 399 19.69 -8.33 -22.46
C ARG A 399 19.01 -7.31 -23.36
N ARG A 400 18.95 -7.53 -24.68
CA ARG A 400 18.20 -6.67 -25.64
C ARG A 400 16.73 -6.52 -25.24
N PHE A 401 16.03 -7.64 -25.06
CA PHE A 401 14.62 -7.67 -24.64
C PHE A 401 14.40 -6.86 -23.36
N SER A 402 15.28 -7.00 -22.36
CA SER A 402 15.14 -6.31 -21.07
C SER A 402 15.41 -4.79 -21.10
N ILE A 403 16.13 -4.28 -22.10
CA ILE A 403 16.29 -2.84 -22.36
C ILE A 403 15.04 -2.32 -23.09
N GLU A 404 14.65 -3.00 -24.16
CA GLU A 404 13.52 -2.63 -25.00
C GLU A 404 12.21 -2.57 -24.20
N MET A 405 11.90 -3.60 -23.41
CA MET A 405 10.71 -3.63 -22.56
C MET A 405 10.68 -2.46 -21.57
N ALA A 406 11.83 -2.02 -21.06
CA ALA A 406 11.91 -0.88 -20.15
C ALA A 406 11.65 0.46 -20.88
N TYR A 407 12.20 0.62 -22.09
CA TYR A 407 11.95 1.79 -22.94
C TYR A 407 10.48 1.88 -23.37
N LEU A 408 9.91 0.80 -23.89
CA LEU A 408 8.52 0.74 -24.32
C LEU A 408 7.53 0.94 -23.15
N LYS A 409 7.79 0.31 -21.99
CA LYS A 409 7.01 0.53 -20.77
C LYS A 409 7.04 2.00 -20.34
N ALA A 410 8.21 2.64 -20.35
CA ALA A 410 8.33 4.05 -20.00
C ALA A 410 7.50 4.95 -20.93
N ARG A 411 7.50 4.69 -22.25
CA ARG A 411 6.65 5.43 -23.21
C ARG A 411 5.16 5.21 -22.98
N CYS A 412 4.73 3.97 -22.71
CA CYS A 412 3.35 3.68 -22.35
C CYS A 412 2.92 4.44 -21.08
N PHE A 413 3.76 4.45 -20.03
CA PHE A 413 3.47 5.20 -18.81
C PHE A 413 3.39 6.71 -19.03
N LEU A 414 4.25 7.27 -19.89
CA LEU A 414 4.30 8.70 -20.22
C LEU A 414 3.07 9.16 -21.02
N HIS A 415 2.66 8.38 -22.02
CA HIS A 415 1.66 8.82 -23.00
C HIS A 415 0.24 8.27 -22.79
N ARG A 416 0.02 7.31 -21.88
CA ARG A 416 -1.30 6.67 -21.66
C ARG A 416 -2.47 7.65 -21.48
N LYS A 417 -2.27 8.76 -20.77
CA LYS A 417 -3.35 9.72 -20.45
C LYS A 417 -3.89 10.47 -21.67
N PHE A 418 -3.24 10.37 -22.82
CA PHE A 418 -3.71 10.93 -24.08
C PHE A 418 -4.66 10.00 -24.85
N LEU A 419 -4.83 8.74 -24.38
CA LEU A 419 -5.79 7.76 -24.92
C LEU A 419 -7.15 7.78 -24.21
N SER A 420 -7.38 8.65 -23.22
CA SER A 420 -8.58 8.63 -22.36
C SER A 420 -9.85 9.21 -23.03
N GLU A 421 -9.70 10.10 -24.02
CA GLU A 421 -10.81 10.76 -24.71
C GLU A 421 -10.68 10.70 -26.23
N ALA A 422 -11.79 10.41 -26.93
CA ALA A 422 -11.95 10.56 -28.38
C ALA A 422 -11.40 11.88 -28.96
N LYS A 423 -11.55 13.00 -28.24
CA LYS A 423 -11.03 14.33 -28.63
C LYS A 423 -9.50 14.43 -28.50
N SER A 424 -8.91 13.74 -27.53
CA SER A 424 -7.46 13.72 -27.32
C SER A 424 -6.72 12.96 -28.43
N LEU A 425 -7.36 11.96 -29.07
CA LEU A 425 -6.75 11.24 -30.20
C LEU A 425 -6.28 12.20 -31.30
N GLN A 426 -7.12 13.17 -31.68
CA GLN A 426 -6.75 14.17 -32.69
C GLN A 426 -5.77 15.23 -32.14
N ARG A 427 -5.97 15.71 -30.90
CA ARG A 427 -5.20 16.82 -30.33
C ARG A 427 -3.74 16.46 -29.99
N HIS A 428 -3.49 15.20 -29.63
CA HIS A 428 -2.19 14.73 -29.15
C HIS A 428 -1.70 13.51 -29.96
N SER A 429 -1.86 13.59 -31.28
CA SER A 429 -1.60 12.52 -32.26
C SER A 429 -0.25 11.83 -32.10
N TYR A 430 0.83 12.56 -31.78
CA TYR A 430 2.14 11.99 -31.46
C TYR A 430 2.09 11.05 -30.25
N SER A 431 1.56 11.50 -29.12
CA SER A 431 1.47 10.70 -27.89
C SER A 431 0.57 9.47 -28.07
N VAL A 432 -0.51 9.62 -28.83
CA VAL A 432 -1.43 8.53 -29.19
C VAL A 432 -0.68 7.46 -30.00
N LYS A 433 0.05 7.87 -31.05
CA LYS A 433 0.94 6.98 -31.81
C LYS A 433 2.01 6.33 -30.92
N ALA A 434 2.72 7.11 -30.11
CA ALA A 434 3.79 6.63 -29.24
C ALA A 434 3.31 5.56 -28.25
N CYS A 435 2.10 5.71 -27.70
CA CYS A 435 1.50 4.75 -26.77
C CYS A 435 1.01 3.48 -27.49
N VAL A 436 0.37 3.61 -28.66
CA VAL A 436 -0.11 2.47 -29.46
C VAL A 436 1.04 1.65 -30.03
N ASP A 437 2.03 2.29 -30.68
CA ASP A 437 3.22 1.63 -31.23
C ASP A 437 3.98 0.86 -30.14
N SER A 438 4.16 1.46 -28.97
CA SER A 438 4.88 0.82 -27.85
C SER A 438 4.09 -0.36 -27.26
N SER A 439 2.75 -0.25 -27.19
CA SER A 439 1.88 -1.34 -26.71
C SER A 439 1.84 -2.50 -27.71
N MET A 440 1.77 -2.22 -29.01
CA MET A 440 1.83 -3.25 -30.06
C MET A 440 3.15 -4.03 -30.03
N LEU A 441 4.28 -3.32 -29.90
CA LEU A 441 5.60 -3.97 -29.78
C LEU A 441 5.68 -4.85 -28.52
N ILE A 442 5.16 -4.40 -27.37
CA ILE A 442 5.13 -5.21 -26.14
C ILE A 442 4.36 -6.53 -26.34
N LEU A 443 3.20 -6.53 -27.02
CA LEU A 443 2.45 -7.77 -27.30
C LEU A 443 3.12 -8.66 -28.36
N GLN A 444 3.82 -8.07 -29.34
CA GLN A 444 4.65 -8.83 -30.27
C GLN A 444 5.81 -9.53 -29.55
N TYR A 445 6.48 -8.84 -28.61
CA TYR A 445 7.50 -9.46 -27.75
C TYR A 445 6.90 -10.49 -26.78
N GLN A 446 5.66 -10.34 -26.29
CA GLN A 446 4.95 -11.41 -25.55
C GLN A 446 4.85 -12.67 -26.40
N SER A 447 4.28 -12.56 -27.60
CA SER A 447 4.08 -13.70 -28.52
C SER A 447 5.40 -14.38 -28.92
N TYR A 448 6.48 -13.61 -29.02
CA TYR A 448 7.83 -14.13 -29.27
C TYR A 448 8.43 -14.85 -28.06
N MET A 449 8.36 -14.25 -26.87
CA MET A 449 8.92 -14.87 -25.66
C MET A 449 8.16 -16.13 -25.27
N THR A 450 6.83 -16.18 -25.42
CA THR A 450 6.05 -17.41 -25.18
C THR A 450 6.41 -18.53 -26.18
N SER A 451 6.67 -18.22 -27.45
CA SER A 451 7.05 -19.25 -28.43
C SER A 451 8.50 -19.72 -28.27
N GLU A 452 9.45 -18.83 -27.98
CA GLU A 452 10.87 -19.19 -27.84
C GLU A 452 11.24 -19.78 -26.47
N THR A 453 10.40 -19.63 -25.44
CA THR A 453 10.55 -20.30 -24.13
C THR A 453 9.83 -21.66 -24.03
N ALA A 454 9.09 -22.06 -25.06
CA ALA A 454 8.44 -23.36 -25.13
C ALA A 454 9.45 -24.53 -25.18
N GLN A 455 9.00 -25.75 -24.91
CA GLN A 455 9.89 -26.92 -24.87
C GLN A 455 10.59 -27.15 -26.22
N GLY A 456 11.88 -27.46 -26.19
CA GLY A 456 12.71 -27.64 -27.39
C GLY A 456 13.08 -26.34 -28.12
N ARG A 457 12.74 -25.16 -27.58
CA ARG A 457 13.06 -23.85 -28.18
C ARG A 457 14.26 -23.19 -27.53
N SER A 458 14.86 -22.21 -28.23
CA SER A 458 16.21 -21.75 -27.93
C SER A 458 16.34 -20.87 -26.67
N LEU A 459 15.21 -20.35 -26.14
CA LEU A 459 15.14 -19.62 -24.87
C LEU A 459 14.42 -20.45 -23.77
N HIS A 460 14.23 -21.76 -23.95
CA HIS A 460 13.54 -22.62 -22.98
C HIS A 460 14.19 -22.58 -21.57
N GLY A 461 15.53 -22.57 -21.52
CA GLY A 461 16.31 -22.39 -20.28
C GLY A 461 16.08 -21.04 -19.57
N MET A 462 15.35 -20.12 -20.19
CA MET A 462 15.03 -18.78 -19.72
C MET A 462 13.52 -18.56 -19.49
N LYS A 463 12.72 -19.64 -19.34
CA LYS A 463 11.27 -19.59 -19.01
C LYS A 463 10.96 -18.87 -17.69
N TRP A 464 11.95 -18.60 -16.84
CA TRP A 464 11.81 -17.72 -15.67
C TRP A 464 11.58 -16.24 -16.02
N ILE A 465 11.94 -15.80 -17.24
CA ILE A 465 11.79 -14.39 -17.68
C ILE A 465 10.31 -14.01 -17.78
N THR A 466 9.43 -14.92 -18.18
CA THR A 466 7.97 -14.75 -18.16
C THR A 466 7.42 -14.88 -16.73
N SER A 467 7.96 -14.06 -15.84
CA SER A 467 7.53 -13.89 -14.44
C SER A 467 6.31 -12.96 -14.34
N SER A 468 5.70 -12.91 -13.15
CA SER A 468 4.54 -12.04 -12.85
C SER A 468 4.78 -10.56 -13.19
N LEU A 469 6.05 -10.11 -13.20
CA LEU A 469 6.42 -8.74 -13.60
C LEU A 469 6.24 -8.49 -15.10
N MET A 470 6.70 -9.41 -15.95
CA MET A 470 6.52 -9.28 -17.40
C MET A 470 5.04 -9.49 -17.78
N THR A 471 4.35 -10.38 -17.07
CA THR A 471 2.89 -10.56 -17.19
C THR A 471 2.13 -9.24 -16.96
N TYR A 472 2.50 -8.45 -15.94
CA TYR A 472 1.93 -7.12 -15.73
C TYR A 472 2.16 -6.17 -16.93
N ASP A 473 3.37 -6.17 -17.51
CA ASP A 473 3.71 -5.29 -18.62
C ASP A 473 2.90 -5.64 -19.90
N PHE A 474 2.66 -6.93 -20.12
CA PHE A 474 1.77 -7.42 -21.18
C PHE A 474 0.29 -7.07 -20.92
N LEU A 475 -0.20 -7.21 -19.68
CA LEU A 475 -1.56 -6.81 -19.29
C LEU A 475 -1.81 -5.31 -19.49
N LEU A 476 -0.82 -4.47 -19.14
CA LEU A 476 -0.88 -3.03 -19.37
C LEU A 476 -0.95 -2.69 -20.87
N ALA A 477 -0.08 -3.26 -21.68
CA ALA A 477 -0.07 -3.03 -23.14
C ALA A 477 -1.39 -3.45 -23.81
N ALA A 478 -1.92 -4.63 -23.45
CA ALA A 478 -3.22 -5.09 -23.95
C ALA A 478 -4.36 -4.15 -23.52
N THR A 479 -4.34 -3.66 -22.28
CA THR A 479 -5.33 -2.69 -21.77
C THR A 479 -5.32 -1.38 -22.54
N LEU A 480 -4.14 -0.83 -22.83
CA LEU A 480 -3.99 0.43 -23.57
C LEU A 480 -4.52 0.31 -25.02
N LEU A 481 -4.33 -0.84 -25.65
CA LEU A 481 -4.89 -1.14 -26.97
C LEU A 481 -6.42 -1.34 -26.93
N CYS A 482 -6.97 -1.98 -25.89
CA CYS A 482 -8.42 -2.03 -25.69
C CYS A 482 -9.03 -0.64 -25.46
N LEU A 483 -8.35 0.24 -24.71
CA LEU A 483 -8.78 1.63 -24.51
C LEU A 483 -8.78 2.41 -25.83
N TYR A 484 -7.69 2.32 -26.60
CA TYR A 484 -7.59 2.96 -27.92
C TYR A 484 -8.69 2.50 -28.88
N LEU A 485 -8.93 1.18 -29.00
CA LEU A 485 -10.04 0.65 -29.79
C LEU A 485 -11.42 1.13 -29.29
N GLY A 486 -11.60 1.24 -27.96
CA GLY A 486 -12.82 1.76 -27.36
C GLY A 486 -13.10 3.23 -27.71
N GLN A 487 -12.07 4.09 -27.69
CA GLN A 487 -12.20 5.50 -28.07
C GLN A 487 -12.34 5.69 -29.59
N LEU A 488 -11.76 4.81 -30.42
CA LEU A 488 -12.04 4.80 -31.87
C LEU A 488 -13.52 4.54 -32.14
N LEU A 489 -14.13 3.54 -31.50
CA LEU A 489 -15.57 3.28 -31.65
C LEU A 489 -16.42 4.47 -31.18
N ALA A 490 -16.10 5.06 -30.02
CA ALA A 490 -16.81 6.24 -29.51
C ALA A 490 -16.70 7.47 -30.43
N ALA A 491 -15.59 7.60 -31.16
CA ALA A 491 -15.39 8.64 -32.16
C ALA A 491 -16.11 8.34 -33.49
N GLU A 492 -16.16 7.06 -33.91
CA GLU A 492 -16.97 6.58 -35.03
C GLU A 492 -18.47 6.88 -34.78
N GLU A 493 -18.99 6.56 -33.59
CA GLU A 493 -20.37 6.88 -33.15
C GLU A 493 -20.67 8.40 -33.17
N GLN A 494 -19.70 9.23 -32.74
CA GLN A 494 -19.83 10.69 -32.70
C GLN A 494 -19.58 11.37 -34.07
N SER A 495 -19.41 10.61 -35.16
CA SER A 495 -19.03 11.12 -36.49
C SER A 495 -17.75 11.98 -36.49
N MET A 496 -16.83 11.74 -35.56
CA MET A 496 -15.58 12.50 -35.44
C MET A 496 -14.51 11.97 -36.41
N ASN A 497 -13.74 12.89 -37.00
CA ASN A 497 -12.63 12.52 -37.88
C ASN A 497 -11.37 12.17 -37.07
N THR A 498 -11.14 10.88 -36.85
CA THR A 498 -9.98 10.32 -36.13
C THR A 498 -8.70 10.22 -36.96
N SER A 499 -8.68 10.73 -38.19
CA SER A 499 -7.51 10.66 -39.08
C SER A 499 -6.31 11.42 -38.49
N LEU A 500 -5.32 10.69 -37.98
CA LEU A 500 -4.07 11.19 -37.41
C LEU A 500 -3.12 11.69 -38.52
N ARG A 501 -3.47 12.82 -39.15
CA ARG A 501 -2.81 13.33 -40.35
C ARG A 501 -1.30 13.58 -40.19
N ASP A 502 -0.88 14.10 -39.05
CA ASP A 502 0.50 14.52 -38.82
C ASP A 502 1.38 13.39 -38.27
N PHE A 503 0.78 12.39 -37.63
CA PHE A 503 1.47 11.24 -37.01
C PHE A 503 0.65 9.94 -37.20
N PRO A 504 0.64 9.36 -38.41
CA PRO A 504 -0.15 8.16 -38.69
C PRO A 504 0.33 6.94 -37.90
N ILE A 505 -0.63 6.18 -37.37
CA ILE A 505 -0.40 4.85 -36.83
C ILE A 505 -0.38 3.85 -37.99
N GLU A 506 0.65 3.00 -38.02
CA GLU A 506 0.89 2.04 -39.10
C GLU A 506 0.10 0.73 -38.90
N TRP A 507 -0.30 0.44 -37.65
CA TRP A 507 -1.11 -0.72 -37.28
C TRP A 507 -2.59 -0.52 -37.64
N THR A 508 -3.16 -1.48 -38.36
CA THR A 508 -4.59 -1.52 -38.68
C THR A 508 -5.44 -1.92 -37.45
N LYS A 509 -6.76 -1.76 -37.56
CA LYS A 509 -7.73 -2.24 -36.53
C LYS A 509 -7.58 -3.75 -36.37
N GLU A 510 -7.36 -4.43 -37.49
CA GLU A 510 -7.15 -5.88 -37.66
C GLU A 510 -5.82 -6.35 -37.03
N ASP A 511 -4.72 -5.60 -37.17
CA ASP A 511 -3.43 -5.92 -36.52
C ASP A 511 -3.55 -5.89 -35.00
N ILE A 512 -4.23 -4.88 -34.46
CA ILE A 512 -4.45 -4.73 -33.02
C ILE A 512 -5.33 -5.88 -32.51
N LEU A 513 -6.42 -6.20 -33.21
CA LEU A 513 -7.28 -7.34 -32.86
C LEU A 513 -6.54 -8.68 -32.96
N CYS A 514 -5.62 -8.85 -33.92
CA CYS A 514 -4.74 -10.02 -34.02
C CYS A 514 -3.77 -10.13 -32.84
N ALA A 515 -3.16 -9.02 -32.41
CA ALA A 515 -2.29 -8.98 -31.23
C ALA A 515 -3.05 -9.34 -29.94
N LEU A 516 -4.23 -8.76 -29.74
CA LEU A 516 -5.10 -9.07 -28.59
C LEU A 516 -5.59 -10.53 -28.62
N LEU A 517 -5.95 -11.07 -29.78
CA LEU A 517 -6.34 -12.48 -29.92
C LEU A 517 -5.21 -13.45 -29.55
N LYS A 518 -3.96 -13.15 -29.95
CA LYS A 518 -2.77 -13.92 -29.55
C LYS A 518 -2.54 -13.84 -28.03
N SER A 519 -2.66 -12.66 -27.42
CA SER A 519 -2.54 -12.51 -25.97
C SER A 519 -3.63 -13.29 -25.21
N TYR A 520 -4.87 -13.28 -25.71
CA TYR A 520 -5.96 -14.12 -25.19
C TYR A 520 -5.64 -15.62 -25.29
N GLN A 521 -5.14 -16.10 -26.44
CA GLN A 521 -4.73 -17.50 -26.61
C GLN A 521 -3.60 -17.92 -25.66
N ILE A 522 -2.64 -17.03 -25.40
CA ILE A 522 -1.52 -17.28 -24.48
C ILE A 522 -2.01 -17.40 -23.03
N TRP A 523 -2.91 -16.51 -22.59
CA TRP A 523 -3.43 -16.47 -21.22
C TRP A 523 -4.55 -17.47 -20.93
N ASN A 524 -5.26 -17.95 -21.96
CA ASN A 524 -6.23 -19.03 -21.85
C ASN A 524 -5.58 -20.44 -21.81
N ASN A 525 -4.25 -20.55 -21.89
CA ASN A 525 -3.52 -21.81 -21.68
C ASN A 525 -3.25 -22.04 -20.17
N PRO A 526 -3.74 -23.13 -19.55
CA PRO A 526 -3.56 -23.41 -18.11
C PRO A 526 -2.10 -23.44 -17.62
N GLU A 527 -1.14 -23.83 -18.45
CA GLU A 527 0.27 -23.85 -18.05
C GLU A 527 0.81 -22.44 -17.79
N ASN A 528 0.40 -21.48 -18.62
CA ASN A 528 0.88 -20.10 -18.61
C ASN A 528 -0.04 -19.16 -17.81
N SER A 529 -1.29 -19.55 -17.56
CA SER A 529 -2.29 -18.71 -16.91
C SER A 529 -2.02 -18.50 -15.41
N SER A 530 -2.54 -17.38 -14.90
CA SER A 530 -2.51 -16.90 -13.52
C SER A 530 -3.92 -16.40 -13.14
N GLU A 531 -4.22 -16.09 -11.88
CA GLU A 531 -5.54 -15.57 -11.52
C GLU A 531 -5.85 -14.24 -12.25
N ASP A 532 -4.88 -13.31 -12.25
CA ASP A 532 -5.01 -12.00 -12.90
C ASP A 532 -5.20 -12.14 -14.43
N THR A 533 -4.45 -13.03 -15.07
CA THR A 533 -4.52 -13.24 -16.53
C THR A 533 -5.76 -14.03 -16.97
N MET A 534 -6.27 -14.96 -16.16
CA MET A 534 -7.57 -15.61 -16.44
C MET A 534 -8.72 -14.60 -16.36
N LYS A 535 -8.73 -13.75 -15.33
CA LYS A 535 -9.70 -12.63 -15.21
C LYS A 535 -9.60 -11.69 -16.41
N PHE A 536 -8.39 -11.29 -16.82
CA PHE A 536 -8.20 -10.41 -17.97
C PHE A 536 -8.52 -11.07 -19.32
N SER A 537 -8.38 -12.39 -19.45
CA SER A 537 -8.76 -13.12 -20.68
C SER A 537 -10.26 -13.01 -20.98
N LYS A 538 -11.11 -12.96 -19.95
CA LYS A 538 -12.54 -12.64 -20.12
C LYS A 538 -12.74 -11.24 -20.72
N VAL A 539 -11.97 -10.26 -20.25
CA VAL A 539 -12.02 -8.87 -20.76
C VAL A 539 -11.58 -8.78 -22.23
N LEU A 540 -10.50 -9.47 -22.61
CA LEU A 540 -10.11 -9.57 -24.01
C LEU A 540 -11.20 -10.19 -24.87
N LYS A 541 -11.82 -11.30 -24.42
CA LYS A 541 -12.94 -11.94 -25.13
C LYS A 541 -14.12 -10.98 -25.30
N ALA A 542 -14.50 -10.25 -24.27
CA ALA A 542 -15.57 -9.25 -24.33
C ALA A 542 -15.23 -8.11 -25.31
N MET A 543 -13.99 -7.62 -25.32
CA MET A 543 -13.57 -6.58 -26.26
C MET A 543 -13.52 -7.10 -27.71
N LEU A 544 -12.98 -8.30 -27.96
CA LEU A 544 -12.96 -8.94 -29.28
C LEU A 544 -14.39 -9.17 -29.82
N ASN A 545 -15.34 -9.50 -28.95
CA ASN A 545 -16.76 -9.57 -29.29
C ASN A 545 -17.36 -8.19 -29.58
N LYS A 546 -17.03 -7.14 -28.81
CA LYS A 546 -17.56 -5.77 -29.01
C LYS A 546 -17.13 -5.15 -30.34
N VAL A 547 -16.00 -5.56 -30.91
CA VAL A 547 -15.53 -5.13 -32.25
C VAL A 547 -15.96 -6.13 -33.35
N ASP A 548 -16.99 -6.94 -33.10
CA ASP A 548 -17.63 -7.91 -34.03
C ASP A 548 -16.71 -8.99 -34.66
N TYR A 549 -15.43 -9.04 -34.25
CA TYR A 549 -14.38 -9.78 -34.94
C TYR A 549 -14.57 -11.31 -34.87
N TRP A 550 -15.33 -11.80 -33.89
CA TRP A 550 -15.67 -13.22 -33.78
C TRP A 550 -16.52 -13.73 -34.96
N SER A 551 -17.33 -12.85 -35.56
CA SER A 551 -18.15 -13.18 -36.75
C SER A 551 -17.32 -13.45 -38.01
N THR A 552 -16.08 -12.94 -38.03
CA THR A 552 -15.08 -13.16 -39.09
C THR A 552 -14.15 -14.32 -38.71
N ALA A 553 -13.61 -14.32 -37.49
CA ALA A 553 -12.65 -15.33 -37.04
C ALA A 553 -13.22 -16.77 -37.05
N SER A 554 -14.47 -16.96 -36.61
CA SER A 554 -15.12 -18.28 -36.69
C SER A 554 -15.43 -18.72 -38.12
N LYS A 555 -15.56 -17.81 -39.11
CA LYS A 555 -15.68 -18.22 -40.51
C LYS A 555 -14.35 -18.76 -41.03
N THR A 556 -13.25 -18.04 -40.84
CA THR A 556 -11.92 -18.49 -41.27
C THR A 556 -11.55 -19.84 -40.65
N GLN A 557 -11.97 -20.09 -39.40
CA GLN A 557 -11.74 -21.39 -38.75
C GLN A 557 -12.67 -22.50 -39.29
N MET A 558 -13.97 -22.25 -39.45
CA MET A 558 -14.91 -23.25 -40.01
C MET A 558 -14.75 -23.49 -41.53
N GLU A 559 -14.08 -22.60 -42.24
CA GLU A 559 -13.71 -22.78 -43.66
C GLU A 559 -12.40 -23.59 -43.76
N ALA A 560 -11.38 -23.27 -42.96
CA ALA A 560 -10.14 -24.06 -42.88
C ALA A 560 -10.38 -25.51 -42.40
N GLU A 561 -11.29 -25.73 -41.44
CA GLU A 561 -11.66 -27.08 -40.98
C GLU A 561 -12.49 -27.86 -42.02
N LYS A 562 -13.08 -27.20 -43.03
CA LYS A 562 -13.79 -27.85 -44.13
C LYS A 562 -12.89 -28.27 -45.28
N GLU A 563 -11.95 -27.41 -45.71
CA GLU A 563 -11.02 -27.73 -46.81
C GLU A 563 -10.13 -28.93 -46.52
N ILE A 564 -9.93 -29.29 -45.25
CA ILE A 564 -9.17 -30.48 -44.81
C ILE A 564 -9.94 -31.80 -45.06
N THR A 565 -11.24 -31.77 -45.42
CA THR A 565 -12.09 -32.97 -45.48
C THR A 565 -12.39 -33.52 -46.88
N THR A 566 -11.86 -32.94 -47.96
CA THR A 566 -12.14 -33.40 -49.34
C THR A 566 -10.89 -33.64 -50.19
N GLU A 567 -10.58 -34.93 -50.32
CA GLU A 567 -9.85 -35.61 -51.41
C GLU A 567 -8.33 -35.39 -51.58
N ASP A 568 -7.69 -36.51 -51.89
CA ASP A 568 -6.24 -36.74 -52.00
C ASP A 568 -5.84 -36.85 -53.48
N HIS A 569 -4.54 -37.01 -53.74
CA HIS A 569 -3.91 -37.52 -54.97
C HIS A 569 -3.60 -36.53 -56.12
N SER A 570 -2.33 -36.11 -56.10
CA SER A 570 -1.39 -36.10 -57.24
C SER A 570 -1.49 -35.00 -58.33
N GLY A 571 -0.36 -34.34 -58.61
CA GLY A 571 -0.19 -33.50 -59.81
C GLY A 571 0.71 -32.26 -59.64
N HIS A 572 1.97 -32.36 -60.06
CA HIS A 572 2.92 -31.23 -60.15
C HIS A 572 3.79 -31.40 -61.40
N PRO A 573 4.42 -30.34 -61.98
CA PRO A 573 4.28 -28.90 -61.69
C PRO A 573 4.19 -27.99 -62.96
N SER A 574 4.01 -26.67 -62.79
CA SER A 574 4.79 -25.64 -63.52
C SER A 574 4.69 -24.24 -62.88
N SER A 575 5.70 -23.40 -63.11
CA SER A 575 5.92 -22.01 -62.62
C SER A 575 4.71 -21.08 -62.73
N TYR A 576 4.52 -20.05 -61.88
CA TYR A 576 5.48 -19.06 -61.31
C TYR A 576 5.05 -18.62 -59.89
N SER A 577 5.84 -17.95 -59.03
CA SER A 577 7.31 -17.88 -58.80
C SER A 577 7.57 -17.02 -57.54
N VAL A 578 8.03 -17.63 -56.43
CA VAL A 578 8.47 -16.91 -55.22
C VAL A 578 9.85 -17.46 -54.79
N PRO A 579 10.84 -16.64 -54.42
CA PRO A 579 12.18 -17.15 -54.06
C PRO A 579 12.20 -17.93 -52.73
N ASN A 580 12.48 -19.23 -52.81
CA ASN A 580 12.88 -20.09 -51.69
C ASN A 580 14.25 -19.70 -51.12
N MET A 581 14.58 -20.19 -49.91
CA MET A 581 15.74 -21.10 -49.73
C MET A 581 15.60 -21.96 -48.45
N TYR A 582 15.28 -23.26 -48.64
CA TYR A 582 15.85 -24.48 -48.02
C TYR A 582 16.15 -24.57 -46.50
N SER A 583 16.12 -25.73 -45.81
CA SER A 583 15.42 -27.04 -45.85
C SER A 583 16.26 -28.04 -45.02
N LEU A 584 15.66 -28.90 -44.19
CA LEU A 584 16.36 -29.95 -43.45
C LEU A 584 16.58 -31.23 -44.28
N PRO A 585 17.76 -31.88 -44.20
CA PRO A 585 17.94 -33.29 -44.57
C PRO A 585 17.74 -34.24 -43.37
N GLN A 586 17.30 -35.48 -43.63
CA GLN A 586 17.09 -36.53 -42.63
C GLN A 586 18.22 -37.58 -42.60
N SER A 587 18.46 -38.19 -41.44
CA SER A 587 18.92 -39.58 -41.24
C SER A 587 18.97 -39.90 -39.74
N ASN A 588 18.76 -41.11 -39.21
CA ASN A 588 18.13 -42.38 -39.65
C ASN A 588 17.55 -43.02 -38.35
N PHE A 589 16.29 -43.49 -38.32
CA PHE A 589 15.85 -44.89 -38.51
C PHE A 589 16.23 -45.90 -37.38
N GLU A 590 15.31 -46.84 -37.12
CA GLU A 590 15.40 -48.03 -36.23
C GLU A 590 15.40 -47.80 -34.69
N GLU A 591 14.71 -48.59 -33.85
CA GLU A 591 13.41 -49.27 -34.04
C GLU A 591 12.75 -49.62 -32.67
N SER A 592 11.44 -49.89 -32.68
CA SER A 592 10.64 -50.51 -31.59
C SER A 592 10.96 -52.03 -31.46
N PRO A 593 10.38 -52.87 -30.55
CA PRO A 593 9.21 -52.71 -29.66
C PRO A 593 9.43 -53.17 -28.18
N GLY A 594 8.44 -53.17 -27.27
CA GLY A 594 7.05 -52.68 -27.28
C GLY A 594 6.22 -53.26 -26.12
N ASP A 595 4.88 -53.09 -26.19
CA ASP A 595 3.81 -53.87 -25.53
C ASP A 595 3.78 -54.04 -23.98
N SER A 596 2.65 -54.01 -23.28
CA SER A 596 1.21 -53.84 -23.60
C SER A 596 0.45 -53.49 -22.28
N SER A 597 -0.87 -53.22 -22.19
CA SER A 597 -2.00 -53.28 -23.13
C SER A 597 -3.07 -52.22 -22.80
N THR A 598 -3.96 -51.93 -23.76
CA THR A 598 -5.27 -51.24 -23.57
C THR A 598 -6.26 -52.15 -22.80
N SER A 599 -7.50 -51.80 -22.42
CA SER A 599 -8.47 -50.71 -22.70
C SER A 599 -9.41 -50.56 -21.46
N ASN A 600 -10.48 -49.76 -21.35
CA ASN A 600 -11.40 -49.20 -22.36
C ASN A 600 -12.20 -47.99 -21.80
N ILE A 601 -12.79 -47.19 -22.69
CA ILE A 601 -13.82 -46.18 -22.35
C ILE A 601 -15.21 -46.85 -22.40
N GLY A 602 -16.10 -46.53 -21.46
CA GLY A 602 -17.52 -46.89 -21.57
C GLY A 602 -18.27 -47.04 -20.25
N MET A 603 -18.74 -45.91 -19.70
CA MET A 603 -20.00 -45.77 -18.93
C MET A 603 -20.12 -44.33 -18.42
N MET A 604 -21.00 -43.54 -19.03
CA MET A 604 -21.27 -42.14 -18.64
C MET A 604 -22.71 -41.77 -19.01
N GLU A 605 -23.69 -42.47 -18.41
CA GLU A 605 -25.12 -42.28 -18.73
C GLU A 605 -26.09 -42.50 -17.53
N ASP A 606 -25.74 -43.31 -16.52
CA ASP A 606 -26.71 -43.81 -15.51
C ASP A 606 -26.73 -43.11 -14.12
N ILE A 607 -26.17 -41.90 -13.94
CA ILE A 607 -26.36 -41.11 -12.69
C ILE A 607 -26.72 -39.65 -13.00
N LEU A 608 -27.84 -39.49 -13.69
CA LEU A 608 -28.61 -38.23 -13.78
C LEU A 608 -30.11 -38.53 -13.66
N ASP A 609 -30.54 -39.09 -12.52
CA ASP A 609 -31.97 -39.14 -12.18
C ASP A 609 -32.24 -39.17 -10.66
N ASP A 610 -33.41 -38.64 -10.30
CA ASP A 610 -34.10 -38.54 -8.99
C ASP A 610 -33.37 -37.89 -7.77
N PRO A 611 -33.93 -36.82 -7.15
CA PRO A 611 -33.39 -36.20 -5.94
C PRO A 611 -34.05 -36.70 -4.63
N THR A 612 -33.29 -36.59 -3.52
CA THR A 612 -33.64 -36.88 -2.11
C THR A 612 -33.52 -38.34 -1.64
N GLY A 613 -32.67 -38.56 -0.61
CA GLY A 613 -32.38 -39.87 0.00
C GLY A 613 -30.87 -40.16 0.05
N LEU A 614 -30.15 -39.68 1.08
CA LEU A 614 -29.79 -40.43 2.31
C LEU A 614 -28.70 -41.50 2.08
N ASP A 615 -27.73 -41.72 2.97
CA ASP A 615 -27.81 -41.69 4.44
C ASP A 615 -26.70 -40.84 5.12
N TRP A 616 -27.08 -40.09 6.17
CA TRP A 616 -26.15 -39.33 7.01
C TRP A 616 -25.78 -40.05 8.32
N GLY A 617 -26.51 -41.10 8.72
CA GLY A 617 -26.28 -41.86 9.96
C GLY A 617 -24.96 -42.63 9.99
N LEU A 618 -24.32 -42.85 8.83
CA LEU A 618 -23.00 -43.45 8.73
C LEU A 618 -21.83 -42.50 9.05
N TRP A 619 -22.05 -41.18 9.11
CA TRP A 619 -20.98 -40.21 9.45
C TRP A 619 -20.80 -40.07 10.98
N ASP A 620 -21.88 -40.07 11.75
CA ASP A 620 -21.84 -39.84 13.21
C ASP A 620 -21.24 -41.00 14.02
N ASN A 621 -21.28 -42.22 13.50
CA ASN A 621 -21.02 -43.44 14.29
C ASN A 621 -19.54 -43.82 14.48
N ASN A 622 -18.58 -43.04 13.97
CA ASN A 622 -17.14 -43.38 14.08
C ASN A 622 -16.31 -42.51 15.07
N PHE A 623 -16.84 -41.40 15.59
CA PHE A 623 -16.04 -40.48 16.45
C PHE A 623 -16.81 -39.84 17.63
N GLN A 624 -17.59 -40.64 18.37
CA GLN A 624 -18.11 -40.23 19.70
C GLN A 624 -17.46 -41.03 20.84
N GLY A 625 -16.97 -40.31 21.86
CA GLY A 625 -16.33 -40.87 23.07
C GLY A 625 -14.80 -40.73 23.06
N SER A 626 -14.16 -39.91 23.90
CA SER A 626 -14.68 -39.15 25.05
C SER A 626 -13.95 -37.82 25.28
N ASN A 627 -14.64 -36.88 25.95
CA ASN A 627 -14.20 -35.49 26.15
C ASN A 627 -13.06 -35.35 27.19
N THR A 628 -12.21 -34.33 27.02
CA THR A 628 -12.09 -33.25 28.03
C THR A 628 -11.41 -31.96 27.52
N TYR A 629 -12.03 -30.82 27.84
CA TYR A 629 -11.51 -29.44 27.84
C TYR A 629 -11.04 -28.75 26.53
N ILE A 630 -12.04 -28.38 25.72
CA ILE A 630 -12.32 -27.01 25.22
C ILE A 630 -11.20 -26.26 24.47
N ASN A 631 -11.47 -26.04 23.19
CA ASN A 631 -10.99 -24.91 22.38
C ASN A 631 -12.22 -24.08 21.94
N THR A 632 -12.09 -22.75 21.85
CA THR A 632 -13.12 -21.85 21.27
C THR A 632 -12.43 -20.78 20.43
N GLY A 633 -12.63 -20.81 19.11
CA GLY A 633 -11.88 -19.96 18.18
C GLY A 633 -12.35 -19.99 16.73
N SER A 634 -13.64 -20.23 16.49
CA SER A 634 -14.28 -20.04 15.18
C SER A 634 -15.18 -18.80 15.23
N SER A 635 -15.09 -17.95 14.20
CA SER A 635 -16.00 -16.82 13.98
C SER A 635 -16.60 -16.95 12.60
N PHE A 636 -17.93 -17.00 12.53
CA PHE A 636 -18.67 -16.69 11.31
C PHE A 636 -18.90 -15.16 11.21
N TYR A 637 -19.58 -14.75 10.14
CA TYR A 637 -19.84 -13.36 9.76
C TYR A 637 -20.54 -12.51 10.82
N ALA A 638 -20.08 -11.27 10.94
CA ALA A 638 -20.86 -10.09 11.33
C ALA A 638 -20.24 -8.88 10.61
N SER A 639 -21.05 -7.89 10.23
CA SER A 639 -20.68 -6.75 9.37
C SER A 639 -20.20 -5.51 10.18
N ASP A 640 -19.85 -4.40 9.51
CA ASP A 640 -19.18 -3.22 10.11
C ASP A 640 -20.08 -1.95 10.32
N SER A 641 -20.02 -1.30 11.51
CA SER A 641 -21.05 -0.38 12.08
C SER A 641 -20.68 1.13 12.22
N TYR A 642 -21.61 1.98 12.71
CA TYR A 642 -21.43 3.45 12.86
C TYR A 642 -21.75 4.00 14.28
N PHE A 643 -20.89 4.88 14.83
CA PHE A 643 -21.08 5.54 16.15
C PHE A 643 -21.01 7.08 16.09
N PRO A 644 -21.84 7.78 16.86
CA PRO A 644 -21.45 9.08 17.41
C PRO A 644 -21.83 9.35 18.88
N PHE A 645 -21.18 10.39 19.42
CA PHE A 645 -21.44 10.98 20.74
C PHE A 645 -21.96 12.41 20.60
N GLN A 646 -22.89 12.83 21.47
CA GLN A 646 -23.14 14.26 21.70
C GLN A 646 -22.58 14.70 23.05
N ALA A 647 -21.69 15.70 23.03
CA ALA A 647 -21.08 16.23 24.25
C ALA A 647 -22.10 16.92 25.17
N ALA A 648 -21.97 16.73 26.48
CA ALA A 648 -22.96 17.12 27.47
C ALA A 648 -23.06 18.65 27.70
N GLY A 649 -24.26 19.09 28.09
CA GLY A 649 -24.49 20.41 28.68
C GLY A 649 -25.14 20.26 30.06
N LEU A 650 -24.44 20.65 31.11
CA LEU A 650 -24.98 20.67 32.47
C LEU A 650 -25.93 21.88 32.66
N GLU A 651 -27.22 21.62 32.84
CA GLU A 651 -28.12 22.60 33.44
C GLU A 651 -28.07 22.51 34.97
N ASN A 652 -27.36 23.43 35.61
CA ASN A 652 -27.76 24.01 36.91
C ASN A 652 -26.96 25.27 37.28
N ASN A 653 -27.67 26.39 37.45
CA ASN A 653 -27.33 27.60 38.22
C ASN A 653 -25.85 27.93 38.56
N ILE A 654 -25.05 28.38 37.59
CA ILE A 654 -23.92 29.29 37.85
C ILE A 654 -23.96 30.49 36.88
N GLN A 655 -24.31 31.67 37.39
CA GLN A 655 -24.23 32.95 36.66
C GLN A 655 -22.85 33.61 36.83
N HIS A 656 -21.80 33.03 36.27
CA HIS A 656 -20.49 33.68 36.20
C HIS A 656 -19.98 33.83 34.77
N LYS A 657 -19.30 34.96 34.53
CA LYS A 657 -18.66 35.27 33.25
C LYS A 657 -17.37 34.48 33.15
N TRP A 658 -17.39 33.39 32.41
CA TRP A 658 -16.18 32.68 32.02
C TRP A 658 -15.31 33.60 31.16
N ASN A 659 -14.13 33.95 31.66
CA ASN A 659 -13.18 34.80 30.94
C ASN A 659 -12.50 33.98 29.85
N ILE A 660 -13.10 33.99 28.67
CA ILE A 660 -12.49 33.45 27.45
C ILE A 660 -11.14 34.16 27.23
N ILE A 661 -10.04 33.42 27.29
CA ILE A 661 -8.78 33.86 26.67
C ILE A 661 -9.09 33.99 25.19
N ALA A 662 -9.16 35.23 24.70
CA ALA A 662 -9.51 35.51 23.33
C ALA A 662 -8.42 34.96 22.41
N ALA A 663 -8.83 34.32 21.30
CA ALA A 663 -7.88 33.94 20.26
C ALA A 663 -7.15 35.20 19.75
N PRO A 664 -5.80 35.24 19.76
CA PRO A 664 -5.05 36.40 19.30
C PRO A 664 -5.43 36.83 17.88
N THR A 665 -5.42 38.14 17.64
CA THR A 665 -6.04 38.74 16.47
C THR A 665 -5.17 38.67 15.23
N GLY A 666 -5.46 37.72 14.34
CA GLY A 666 -5.26 37.89 12.88
C GLY A 666 -3.83 37.78 12.35
N ASP A 667 -2.82 37.60 13.19
CA ASP A 667 -1.44 37.39 12.73
C ASP A 667 -1.30 36.07 11.93
N PRO A 668 -0.57 36.09 10.79
CA PRO A 668 -0.40 34.91 9.96
C PRO A 668 0.52 33.88 10.63
N LEU A 669 0.20 32.59 10.47
CA LEU A 669 1.06 31.49 10.92
C LEU A 669 2.44 31.57 10.24
N LEU A 670 3.48 31.90 11.02
CA LEU A 670 4.85 32.05 10.52
C LEU A 670 5.51 30.68 10.32
N GLY A 671 5.29 30.09 9.14
CA GLY A 671 6.06 28.94 8.67
C GLY A 671 7.42 29.33 8.07
N PHE A 672 8.15 28.35 7.54
CA PHE A 672 9.31 28.62 6.69
C PHE A 672 8.88 29.28 5.39
N HIS A 673 9.19 30.57 5.22
CA HIS A 673 8.96 31.31 3.99
C HIS A 673 10.19 32.19 3.68
N PRO A 674 10.72 32.25 2.44
CA PRO A 674 11.94 32.98 2.13
C PRO A 674 11.91 34.50 2.36
N SER A 675 10.73 35.10 2.56
CA SER A 675 10.60 36.52 2.93
C SER A 675 10.53 36.77 4.44
N ASN A 676 10.50 35.73 5.27
CA ASN A 676 10.48 35.89 6.72
C ASN A 676 11.89 36.28 7.16
N VAL A 677 12.06 37.53 7.58
CA VAL A 677 13.36 38.06 8.01
C VAL A 677 13.79 37.32 9.26
N VAL A 678 14.81 36.46 9.13
CA VAL A 678 15.56 35.96 10.28
C VAL A 678 16.29 37.18 10.87
N VAL A 679 15.75 37.71 11.96
CA VAL A 679 16.37 38.81 12.68
C VAL A 679 17.58 38.25 13.40
N ASN A 680 18.79 38.60 12.94
CA ASN A 680 20.03 38.31 13.66
C ASN A 680 20.15 39.21 14.91
N GLN A 681 19.20 39.08 15.84
CA GLN A 681 19.40 39.44 17.23
C GLN A 681 20.35 38.42 17.85
N ASN A 682 21.27 38.89 18.69
CA ASN A 682 22.06 37.99 19.52
C ASN A 682 21.12 37.34 20.55
N THR A 683 21.36 36.08 20.91
CA THR A 683 20.53 35.38 21.91
C THR A 683 20.52 36.09 23.26
N ASP A 684 21.65 36.74 23.60
CA ASP A 684 21.81 37.46 24.86
C ASP A 684 21.04 38.80 24.91
N ASP A 685 20.56 39.30 23.76
CA ASP A 685 19.83 40.58 23.61
C ASP A 685 18.30 40.38 23.51
N ILE A 686 17.80 39.15 23.66
CA ILE A 686 16.36 38.84 23.57
C ILE A 686 15.65 39.21 24.89
N ASP A 687 14.63 40.06 24.78
CA ASP A 687 13.78 40.51 25.88
C ASP A 687 12.61 39.52 26.09
N TYR A 688 12.64 38.77 27.19
CA TYR A 688 11.64 37.74 27.54
C TYR A 688 11.37 37.68 29.05
N GLU A 689 10.23 37.10 29.42
CA GLU A 689 9.87 36.80 30.81
C GLU A 689 9.84 35.27 31.05
N LEU A 690 9.99 34.86 32.31
CA LEU A 690 9.90 33.45 32.71
C LEU A 690 8.59 33.19 33.46
N ALA A 691 7.93 32.06 33.15
CA ALA A 691 6.75 31.61 33.87
C ALA A 691 7.08 31.19 35.32
N PRO A 692 6.10 31.25 36.25
CA PRO A 692 6.20 30.56 37.54
C PRO A 692 6.59 29.09 37.35
N GLY A 693 7.50 28.58 38.19
CA GLY A 693 8.02 27.21 38.08
C GLY A 693 8.99 26.95 36.93
N GLN A 694 9.20 27.90 35.99
CA GLN A 694 10.11 27.67 34.85
C GLN A 694 11.59 27.60 35.26
N THR A 695 11.95 28.16 36.42
CA THR A 695 13.28 28.07 37.03
C THR A 695 13.54 26.78 37.80
N ASP A 696 12.50 25.97 38.05
CA ASP A 696 12.61 24.81 38.92
C ASP A 696 13.41 23.66 38.27
N PRO A 697 13.96 22.72 39.05
CA PRO A 697 14.66 21.56 38.48
C PRO A 697 13.75 20.85 37.48
N ALA A 698 14.21 20.68 36.24
CA ALA A 698 13.32 20.25 35.14
C ALA A 698 12.62 18.90 35.41
N THR A 699 13.16 18.06 36.28
CA THR A 699 12.57 16.81 36.78
C THR A 699 11.28 16.98 37.61
N VAL A 700 10.94 18.20 38.05
CA VAL A 700 9.68 18.50 38.75
C VAL A 700 8.49 18.49 37.78
N GLY A 701 8.70 18.85 36.51
CA GLY A 701 7.65 18.77 35.48
C GLY A 701 6.43 19.66 35.71
N ALA A 702 6.54 20.74 36.50
CA ALA A 702 5.46 21.69 36.75
C ALA A 702 4.86 22.23 35.44
N TYR A 703 3.54 22.41 35.36
CA TYR A 703 2.91 23.07 34.21
C TYR A 703 3.35 24.54 34.14
N LEU A 704 3.58 25.06 32.94
CA LEU A 704 4.05 26.42 32.70
C LEU A 704 2.96 27.25 32.00
N ASP A 705 2.23 28.08 32.74
CA ASP A 705 1.23 28.97 32.15
C ASP A 705 1.89 30.16 31.42
N PHE A 706 2.10 30.01 30.12
CA PHE A 706 2.61 31.09 29.25
C PHE A 706 1.53 32.12 28.85
N SER A 707 0.25 31.96 29.22
CA SER A 707 -0.83 32.84 28.75
C SER A 707 -0.74 34.30 29.20
N THR A 708 0.13 34.58 30.17
CA THR A 708 0.43 35.94 30.68
C THR A 708 1.91 36.31 30.59
N VAL A 709 2.74 35.45 29.98
CA VAL A 709 4.20 35.62 29.89
C VAL A 709 4.58 36.24 28.55
N LYS A 710 5.33 37.34 28.59
CA LYS A 710 5.83 38.03 27.40
C LYS A 710 6.95 37.23 26.72
N ASN A 711 6.79 36.93 25.42
CA ASN A 711 7.81 36.26 24.59
C ASN A 711 8.32 34.94 25.22
N PRO A 712 7.42 33.95 25.47
CA PRO A 712 7.78 32.72 26.17
C PRO A 712 8.89 31.95 25.44
N GLN A 713 9.77 31.30 26.20
CA GLN A 713 10.99 30.65 25.69
C GLN A 713 11.03 29.15 25.97
N PRO A 714 11.69 28.33 25.12
CA PRO A 714 11.92 26.91 25.35
C PRO A 714 13.02 26.66 26.40
N ILE A 715 12.78 27.15 27.62
CA ILE A 715 13.68 27.07 28.79
C ILE A 715 12.96 26.31 29.91
N ARG A 716 13.65 25.41 30.62
CA ARG A 716 13.16 24.78 31.85
C ARG A 716 14.30 24.42 32.79
N GLY A 717 14.33 25.06 33.97
CA GLY A 717 15.44 24.96 34.92
C GLY A 717 16.75 25.39 34.27
N THR A 718 17.72 24.50 34.25
CA THR A 718 19.03 24.69 33.60
C THR A 718 19.11 24.14 32.17
N LYS A 719 17.99 23.72 31.57
CA LYS A 719 17.90 23.23 30.18
C LYS A 719 17.25 24.27 29.27
N GLY A 720 17.61 24.25 27.99
CA GLY A 720 17.01 25.10 26.95
C GLY A 720 17.81 26.36 26.64
N GLY A 721 17.17 27.33 26.00
CA GLY A 721 17.73 28.62 25.61
C GLY A 721 16.69 29.52 24.93
N THR A 722 17.08 30.73 24.56
CA THR A 722 16.20 31.66 23.82
C THR A 722 16.11 31.29 22.34
N ASP A 723 14.92 31.35 21.75
CA ASP A 723 14.73 31.15 20.30
C ASP A 723 14.52 32.50 19.58
N ALA A 724 15.48 32.85 18.72
CA ALA A 724 15.49 34.05 17.88
C ALA A 724 14.73 33.88 16.54
N GLY A 725 14.20 32.68 16.26
CA GLY A 725 13.53 32.36 15.01
C GLY A 725 12.15 32.99 14.85
N PRO A 726 11.60 33.02 13.62
CA PRO A 726 10.20 33.39 13.40
C PRO A 726 9.28 32.30 13.99
N ARG A 727 8.63 32.62 15.12
CA ARG A 727 7.72 31.74 15.86
C ARG A 727 6.27 32.21 15.79
N THR A 728 5.34 31.31 16.11
CA THR A 728 3.93 31.66 16.31
C THR A 728 3.63 31.64 17.80
N GLU A 729 3.80 32.78 18.47
CA GLU A 729 3.65 32.91 19.94
C GLU A 729 2.30 32.38 20.46
N ALA A 730 1.22 32.57 19.70
CA ALA A 730 -0.11 32.03 20.02
C ALA A 730 -0.20 30.50 20.00
N TYR A 731 0.71 29.80 19.31
CA TYR A 731 0.83 28.34 19.34
C TYR A 731 1.74 27.88 20.48
N ASP A 732 2.81 28.62 20.75
CA ASP A 732 3.74 28.37 21.85
C ASP A 732 3.05 28.53 23.21
N ILE A 733 2.20 29.56 23.37
CA ILE A 733 1.33 29.76 24.54
C ILE A 733 0.30 28.64 24.69
N LEU A 734 -0.18 28.09 23.57
CA LEU A 734 -1.15 27.00 23.58
C LEU A 734 -0.50 25.67 23.97
N ASN A 735 0.78 25.45 23.65
CA ASN A 735 1.46 24.17 23.85
C ASN A 735 2.71 24.29 24.76
N PRO A 736 2.57 24.74 26.02
CA PRO A 736 3.71 25.01 26.89
C PRO A 736 4.57 23.78 27.19
N ASP A 737 3.96 22.60 27.40
CA ASP A 737 4.71 21.35 27.60
C ASP A 737 5.23 20.73 26.28
N LYS A 738 4.96 21.33 25.12
CA LYS A 738 5.74 21.09 23.88
C LYS A 738 6.89 22.07 23.68
N LEU A 739 6.69 23.35 24.03
CA LEU A 739 7.73 24.39 23.91
C LEU A 739 8.87 24.14 24.91
N ALA A 740 8.52 23.90 26.17
CA ALA A 740 9.42 23.68 27.28
C ALA A 740 9.04 22.37 27.99
N PRO A 741 9.26 21.19 27.39
CA PRO A 741 8.74 19.92 27.90
C PRO A 741 9.27 19.56 29.31
N PRO A 742 8.52 18.77 30.10
CA PRO A 742 8.98 18.24 31.37
C PRO A 742 10.35 17.56 31.24
N GLY A 743 11.23 17.75 32.21
CA GLY A 743 12.61 17.23 32.16
C GLY A 743 12.73 15.71 32.24
N THR A 744 11.60 15.02 32.44
CA THR A 744 11.37 13.57 32.42
C THR A 744 10.99 13.04 31.03
N ASP A 745 10.59 13.89 30.08
CA ASP A 745 10.34 13.49 28.69
C ASP A 745 11.65 13.00 28.04
N HIS A 746 11.55 11.91 27.28
CA HIS A 746 12.72 11.22 26.74
C HIS A 746 12.41 10.37 25.49
N GLY A 747 13.35 10.33 24.55
CA GLY A 747 13.27 9.51 23.34
C GLY A 747 12.24 10.03 22.33
N ASN A 748 11.66 9.12 21.56
CA ASN A 748 10.67 9.45 20.53
C ASN A 748 9.35 8.70 20.75
N VAL A 749 8.26 9.45 20.83
CA VAL A 749 6.89 8.98 20.93
C VAL A 749 6.10 9.62 19.78
N ASN A 750 5.24 8.86 19.10
CA ASN A 750 4.42 9.39 18.01
C ASN A 750 3.56 10.57 18.48
N ASN A 751 3.22 11.50 17.59
CA ASN A 751 2.37 12.63 17.95
C ASN A 751 0.97 12.12 18.37
N ALA A 752 0.56 12.45 19.59
CA ALA A 752 -0.69 11.97 20.18
C ALA A 752 -1.85 13.00 20.10
N GLN A 753 -1.58 14.26 19.73
CA GLN A 753 -2.54 15.38 19.82
C GLN A 753 -2.76 16.12 18.49
N TRP A 754 -4.01 16.51 18.16
CA TRP A 754 -4.37 17.39 17.02
C TRP A 754 -5.82 17.98 17.11
N PRO A 755 -6.16 19.10 16.42
CA PRO A 755 -7.54 19.65 16.25
C PRO A 755 -8.09 19.89 14.78
N LEU A 756 -9.38 19.69 14.45
CA LEU A 756 -10.17 20.39 13.35
C LEU A 756 -10.43 21.90 13.57
N GLY A 757 -9.59 22.53 14.38
CA GLY A 757 -9.22 23.92 14.14
C GLY A 757 -8.30 24.03 12.91
N LEU A 758 -7.53 22.98 12.63
CA LEU A 758 -6.49 22.93 11.59
C LEU A 758 -6.83 22.02 10.40
N SER A 759 -7.96 21.30 10.40
CA SER A 759 -8.39 20.43 9.29
C SER A 759 -9.68 20.90 8.62
N HIS A 760 -9.85 20.50 7.36
CA HIS A 760 -10.78 21.14 6.41
C HIS A 760 -12.26 20.99 6.77
N ALA A 761 -13.02 22.08 6.58
CA ALA A 761 -14.47 22.12 6.81
C ALA A 761 -15.30 22.11 5.53
N LYS A 762 -16.04 21.01 5.33
CA LYS A 762 -17.06 20.86 4.29
C LYS A 762 -18.32 21.60 4.73
N LEU A 763 -18.68 22.67 4.02
CA LEU A 763 -19.92 23.41 4.28
C LEU A 763 -21.13 22.66 3.70
N GLY A 764 -22.26 22.67 4.41
CA GLY A 764 -23.52 22.09 3.96
C GLY A 764 -24.27 23.01 2.99
N LEU A 765 -25.11 22.42 2.14
CA LEU A 765 -25.96 23.19 1.22
C LEU A 765 -27.06 23.96 1.97
N GLY A 766 -27.52 25.08 1.41
CA GLY A 766 -28.73 25.78 1.89
C GLY A 766 -28.74 26.18 3.36
N HIS A 767 -27.57 26.52 3.94
CA HIS A 767 -27.36 26.82 5.37
C HIS A 767 -27.51 25.63 6.34
N ALA A 768 -27.51 24.38 5.88
CA ALA A 768 -27.69 23.19 6.72
C ALA A 768 -26.44 22.77 7.52
N GLY A 769 -25.68 23.73 8.05
CA GLY A 769 -24.50 23.50 8.88
C GLY A 769 -23.20 23.22 8.12
N TRP A 770 -22.31 22.48 8.76
CA TRP A 770 -20.99 22.09 8.25
C TRP A 770 -20.60 20.72 8.81
N SER A 771 -19.65 20.03 8.18
CA SER A 771 -18.96 18.86 8.71
C SER A 771 -17.45 18.98 8.51
N ARG A 772 -16.69 18.68 9.57
CA ARG A 772 -15.22 18.73 9.64
C ARG A 772 -14.84 17.65 10.71
N GLN A 773 -13.79 16.81 10.51
CA GLN A 773 -13.63 15.34 11.01
C GLN A 773 -11.04 13.90 11.58
N GLN A 774 -10.78 12.80 12.40
CA GLN A 774 -9.63 11.89 12.30
C GLN A 774 -9.90 10.86 11.19
N ASN A 775 -9.21 10.99 10.06
CA ASN A 775 -8.89 9.83 9.22
C ASN A 775 -7.61 9.17 9.80
N VAL A 776 -6.97 8.23 9.10
CA VAL A 776 -5.58 7.87 9.49
C VAL A 776 -4.60 9.05 9.28
N ASP A 777 -5.04 10.09 8.55
CA ASP A 777 -4.40 11.40 8.42
C ASP A 777 -5.28 12.53 9.06
N ASN A 778 -4.78 13.15 10.16
CA ASN A 778 -5.05 14.48 10.77
C ASN A 778 -6.49 14.90 11.26
N THR A 779 -6.65 15.19 12.58
CA THR A 779 -7.87 15.09 13.48
C THR A 779 -8.88 16.30 13.66
N TYR A 780 -9.76 16.28 14.71
CA TYR A 780 -11.13 16.88 14.89
C TYR A 780 -11.55 17.42 16.37
N PRO A 781 -12.01 18.70 16.73
CA PRO A 781 -12.34 19.34 18.03
C PRO A 781 -13.77 20.02 18.23
N ARG A 782 -13.82 21.12 19.01
CA ARG A 782 -14.92 21.80 19.78
C ARG A 782 -16.34 22.01 19.16
N PRO A 783 -17.39 21.80 20.01
CA PRO A 783 -18.80 22.25 19.83
C PRO A 783 -19.22 23.52 20.61
N ARG A 784 -20.43 24.07 20.35
CA ARG A 784 -21.09 25.18 21.12
C ARG A 784 -22.62 24.99 21.33
N LYS A 785 -23.08 24.78 22.58
CA LYS A 785 -24.46 24.85 23.13
C LYS A 785 -25.66 24.42 22.24
N TRP A 786 -26.32 23.33 22.63
CA TRP A 786 -27.29 22.57 21.81
C TRP A 786 -28.73 22.55 22.31
N GLN A 787 -29.64 22.03 21.47
CA GLN A 787 -31.03 21.72 21.83
C GLN A 787 -31.50 20.31 21.39
N GLY A 788 -30.80 19.60 20.49
CA GLY A 788 -30.99 18.14 20.28
C GLY A 788 -31.02 17.68 18.82
N VAL A 789 -31.06 16.35 18.61
CA VAL A 789 -31.11 15.70 17.28
C VAL A 789 -32.08 14.52 17.28
N ARG A 790 -32.92 14.44 16.24
CA ARG A 790 -33.79 13.29 15.99
C ARG A 790 -33.06 12.23 15.19
N LEU A 791 -33.18 10.99 15.62
CA LEU A 791 -32.71 9.78 14.93
C LEU A 791 -33.88 9.10 14.23
N GLN A 792 -33.61 8.49 13.08
CA GLN A 792 -34.52 7.52 12.45
C GLN A 792 -33.71 6.37 11.86
N ALA A 793 -34.19 5.13 11.95
CA ALA A 793 -33.60 3.96 11.32
C ALA A 793 -34.63 2.86 11.01
N VAL A 794 -34.27 1.93 10.13
CA VAL A 794 -35.03 0.72 9.81
C VAL A 794 -34.07 -0.48 9.77
N ASN A 795 -34.42 -1.59 10.41
CA ASN A 795 -33.57 -2.79 10.42
C ASN A 795 -33.91 -3.79 9.28
N GLU A 796 -33.16 -4.89 9.22
CA GLU A 796 -33.31 -5.98 8.25
C GLU A 796 -34.69 -6.66 8.28
N ASP A 797 -35.34 -6.74 9.45
CA ASP A 797 -36.71 -7.24 9.61
C ASP A 797 -37.79 -6.23 9.16
N GLY A 798 -37.40 -5.01 8.79
CA GLY A 798 -38.31 -3.91 8.48
C GLY A 798 -38.96 -3.25 9.71
N GLN A 799 -38.43 -3.51 10.91
CA GLN A 799 -38.82 -2.81 12.14
C GLN A 799 -38.28 -1.38 12.13
N THR A 800 -39.02 -0.45 12.71
CA THR A 800 -38.70 0.98 12.66
C THR A 800 -38.25 1.53 14.00
N PHE A 801 -37.39 2.55 13.96
CA PHE A 801 -36.83 3.21 15.14
C PHE A 801 -36.80 4.73 14.94
N VAL A 802 -37.28 5.49 15.93
CA VAL A 802 -37.30 6.96 15.96
C VAL A 802 -37.10 7.42 17.40
N ASP A 803 -36.17 8.33 17.66
CA ASP A 803 -35.88 8.87 19.01
C ASP A 803 -35.33 10.30 18.96
N ASP A 804 -35.49 11.07 20.04
CA ASP A 804 -34.99 12.45 20.22
C ASP A 804 -33.86 12.51 21.26
N MET A 805 -32.65 12.80 20.78
CA MET A 805 -31.42 12.80 21.56
C MET A 805 -31.08 14.18 22.10
N SER A 806 -30.54 14.19 23.33
CA SER A 806 -30.11 15.39 24.05
C SER A 806 -28.59 15.43 24.27
N ALA A 807 -28.08 16.59 24.68
CA ALA A 807 -26.66 16.80 24.90
C ALA A 807 -26.13 15.91 26.04
N GLY A 808 -25.25 14.96 25.72
CA GLY A 808 -24.77 13.93 26.64
C GLY A 808 -25.31 12.52 26.33
N ASP A 809 -26.18 12.36 25.34
CA ASP A 809 -26.66 11.05 24.88
C ASP A 809 -25.79 10.47 23.74
N VAL A 810 -25.93 9.16 23.52
CA VAL A 810 -25.11 8.37 22.58
C VAL A 810 -26.01 7.50 21.71
N TRP A 811 -25.64 7.28 20.45
CA TRP A 811 -26.31 6.29 19.61
C TRP A 811 -25.33 5.41 18.84
N PHE A 812 -25.85 4.30 18.34
CA PHE A 812 -25.14 3.34 17.53
C PHE A 812 -26.08 2.76 16.49
N PHE A 813 -25.66 2.80 15.23
CA PHE A 813 -26.34 2.07 14.18
C PHE A 813 -25.50 0.85 13.81
N PRO A 814 -26.06 -0.37 13.92
CA PRO A 814 -25.44 -1.58 13.38
C PRO A 814 -25.10 -1.48 11.88
N PRO A 815 -24.42 -2.49 11.34
CA PRO A 815 -23.89 -2.44 9.98
C PRO A 815 -24.94 -2.29 8.91
N GLY A 816 -24.69 -1.42 7.93
CA GLY A 816 -25.57 -1.24 6.77
C GLY A 816 -26.97 -0.67 7.08
N ILE A 817 -27.36 -0.56 8.36
CA ILE A 817 -28.66 -0.06 8.82
C ILE A 817 -28.92 1.34 8.23
N PRO A 818 -29.93 1.51 7.34
CA PRO A 818 -30.27 2.80 6.80
C PRO A 818 -30.81 3.71 7.91
N HIS A 819 -30.21 4.88 8.06
CA HIS A 819 -30.53 5.83 9.11
C HIS A 819 -30.51 7.28 8.63
N SER A 820 -31.15 8.17 9.38
CA SER A 820 -31.10 9.62 9.16
C SER A 820 -30.99 10.40 10.47
N LEU A 821 -30.46 11.63 10.36
CA LEU A 821 -30.22 12.56 11.47
C LEU A 821 -30.89 13.89 11.14
N GLN A 822 -31.77 14.39 12.01
CA GLN A 822 -32.44 15.68 11.82
C GLN A 822 -32.25 16.60 13.02
N GLY A 823 -31.57 17.72 12.83
CA GLY A 823 -31.37 18.72 13.89
C GLY A 823 -32.69 19.32 14.37
N LEU A 824 -32.90 19.36 15.69
CA LEU A 824 -34.08 19.96 16.29
C LEU A 824 -33.98 21.50 16.32
N LYS A 825 -35.04 22.15 16.81
CA LYS A 825 -35.06 23.59 17.08
C LYS A 825 -33.81 23.98 17.88
N GLY A 826 -33.08 25.02 17.46
CA GLY A 826 -31.82 25.45 18.10
C GLY A 826 -30.55 24.83 17.52
N GLY A 827 -30.66 23.74 16.75
CA GLY A 827 -29.53 23.11 16.06
C GLY A 827 -28.79 22.04 16.88
N THR A 828 -27.88 21.36 16.20
CA THR A 828 -27.10 20.23 16.73
C THR A 828 -25.71 20.15 16.10
N GLU A 829 -24.78 19.57 16.83
CA GLU A 829 -23.44 19.14 16.42
C GLU A 829 -23.10 17.92 17.28
N PHE A 830 -22.40 16.96 16.69
CA PHE A 830 -22.12 15.66 17.30
C PHE A 830 -20.82 15.09 16.73
N LEU A 831 -20.17 14.23 17.51
CA LEU A 831 -18.86 13.65 17.24
C LEU A 831 -19.02 12.23 16.70
N LEU A 832 -18.83 12.02 15.40
CA LEU A 832 -18.81 10.68 14.80
C LEU A 832 -17.44 10.00 14.97
N LYS A 833 -17.43 8.76 15.46
CA LYS A 833 -16.27 7.85 15.46
C LYS A 833 -16.63 6.62 14.62
N SER A 834 -15.71 6.15 13.79
CA SER A 834 -15.86 4.90 13.05
C SER A 834 -14.52 4.18 12.94
N SER A 835 -14.56 2.86 12.94
CA SER A 835 -13.39 1.96 12.83
C SER A 835 -12.58 2.17 11.54
N ARG A 836 -13.20 2.70 10.47
CA ARG A 836 -12.58 2.84 9.14
C ARG A 836 -13.00 4.13 8.42
N ILE A 837 -12.55 5.30 8.91
CA ILE A 837 -12.59 6.55 8.14
C ILE A 837 -11.29 6.72 7.35
N THR A 838 -11.29 6.29 6.10
CA THR A 838 -10.22 6.57 5.12
C THR A 838 -10.84 7.34 3.95
N ARG A 839 -10.53 8.66 3.89
CA ARG A 839 -11.20 9.67 3.05
C ARG A 839 -12.72 9.83 3.33
N SER A 840 -13.30 10.89 2.76
CA SER A 840 -14.53 11.54 3.24
C SER A 840 -15.82 10.77 2.96
N LYS A 841 -16.25 9.90 3.88
CA LYS A 841 -17.54 9.18 3.87
C LYS A 841 -18.77 10.06 4.21
N PHE A 842 -18.78 11.32 3.77
CA PHE A 842 -19.93 12.24 3.86
C PHE A 842 -20.52 12.54 2.46
N SER A 843 -20.79 11.48 1.71
CA SER A 843 -21.50 11.52 0.43
C SER A 843 -22.66 10.50 0.49
N PRO A 844 -23.93 10.95 0.56
CA PRO A 844 -25.06 10.03 0.56
C PRO A 844 -25.12 9.26 -0.76
N ARG A 845 -25.31 7.93 -0.70
CA ARG A 845 -25.42 7.10 -1.90
C ARG A 845 -26.69 7.46 -2.68
N THR A 846 -26.54 7.93 -3.92
CA THR A 846 -27.66 8.15 -4.84
C THR A 846 -28.17 6.80 -5.35
N PHE A 847 -29.46 6.51 -5.18
CA PHE A 847 -30.10 5.27 -5.66
C PHE A 847 -30.41 5.34 -7.17
N ASN A 848 -29.36 5.42 -8.00
CA ASN A 848 -29.50 5.40 -9.46
C ASN A 848 -29.67 3.96 -9.97
N SER A 849 -30.90 3.43 -9.87
CA SER A 849 -31.27 2.13 -10.45
C SER A 849 -31.95 2.30 -11.82
N PRO A 850 -31.38 1.80 -12.93
CA PRO A 850 -32.00 1.89 -14.25
C PRO A 850 -33.29 1.07 -14.44
N LYS A 851 -33.71 0.29 -13.42
CA LYS A 851 -34.85 -0.65 -13.49
C LYS A 851 -35.82 -0.54 -12.31
N ALA A 852 -35.74 0.50 -11.48
CA ALA A 852 -36.68 0.70 -10.37
C ALA A 852 -38.02 1.27 -10.87
N PRO A 853 -39.17 0.61 -10.61
CA PRO A 853 -40.49 1.18 -10.87
C PRO A 853 -40.82 2.24 -9.79
N GLY A 854 -40.30 3.45 -9.98
CA GLY A 854 -40.47 4.58 -9.06
C GLY A 854 -40.93 5.87 -9.76
N PRO A 855 -41.36 6.90 -9.00
CA PRO A 855 -41.81 8.17 -9.56
C PRO A 855 -40.68 8.89 -10.32
N THR A 856 -41.00 9.40 -11.51
CA THR A 856 -40.07 10.00 -12.49
C THR A 856 -39.49 11.38 -12.10
N SER A 857 -39.54 11.74 -10.81
CA SER A 857 -39.14 13.06 -10.28
C SER A 857 -38.08 12.95 -9.18
N LEU A 858 -37.12 12.04 -9.33
CA LEU A 858 -35.96 11.93 -8.44
C LEU A 858 -34.93 13.03 -8.75
N PRO A 859 -34.33 13.71 -7.75
CA PRO A 859 -33.30 14.71 -7.97
C PRO A 859 -32.01 14.04 -8.46
N GLY A 860 -31.48 14.49 -9.60
CA GLY A 860 -30.27 13.93 -10.24
C GLY A 860 -28.95 14.21 -9.54
N SER A 861 -28.95 14.64 -8.28
CA SER A 861 -27.75 14.88 -7.47
C SER A 861 -28.01 14.62 -5.99
N SER A 862 -26.96 14.20 -5.27
CA SER A 862 -27.07 13.80 -3.87
C SER A 862 -27.25 15.02 -2.95
N LEU A 863 -28.41 15.11 -2.28
CA LEU A 863 -28.75 16.20 -1.37
C LEU A 863 -27.99 16.05 -0.03
N TYR A 864 -26.73 16.50 0.02
CA TYR A 864 -25.99 16.58 1.27
C TYR A 864 -26.56 17.70 2.16
N SER A 865 -27.36 17.29 3.15
CA SER A 865 -28.05 18.13 4.13
C SER A 865 -29.02 19.17 3.52
N PRO A 866 -30.24 18.79 3.13
CA PRO A 866 -31.29 19.75 2.82
C PRO A 866 -31.86 20.39 4.10
N ALA A 867 -32.07 21.71 4.10
CA ALA A 867 -32.54 22.47 5.27
C ALA A 867 -34.06 22.26 5.56
N GLN A 868 -34.42 21.08 6.07
CA GLN A 868 -35.79 20.73 6.47
C GLN A 868 -35.96 20.72 8.00
N LYS A 869 -36.99 21.40 8.51
CA LYS A 869 -37.31 21.47 9.94
C LYS A 869 -37.97 20.17 10.41
N ALA A 870 -37.52 19.65 11.56
CA ALA A 870 -38.23 18.56 12.24
C ALA A 870 -39.62 19.03 12.73
N PRO A 871 -40.66 18.19 12.63
CA PRO A 871 -41.91 18.39 13.37
C PRO A 871 -41.65 18.44 14.88
N THR A 872 -42.31 19.38 15.58
CA THR A 872 -42.16 19.52 17.05
C THR A 872 -42.61 18.27 17.82
N ASP A 873 -43.56 17.52 17.24
CA ASP A 873 -44.12 16.30 17.77
C ASP A 873 -43.49 15.09 17.05
N ILE A 874 -42.76 14.27 17.80
CA ILE A 874 -42.05 13.08 17.32
C ILE A 874 -42.99 12.02 16.74
N THR A 875 -44.24 11.94 17.20
CA THR A 875 -45.18 10.91 16.77
C THR A 875 -45.56 11.05 15.29
N GLN A 876 -45.44 12.27 14.73
CA GLN A 876 -45.69 12.57 13.31
C GLN A 876 -44.66 11.95 12.36
N GLN A 877 -43.53 11.44 12.90
CA GLN A 877 -42.51 10.70 12.16
C GLN A 877 -42.40 9.23 12.60
N ASN A 878 -43.18 8.79 13.59
CA ASN A 878 -43.21 7.40 14.04
C ASN A 878 -44.08 6.54 13.10
N ILE A 879 -43.51 6.20 11.94
CA ILE A 879 -44.16 5.37 10.92
C ILE A 879 -43.75 3.91 11.16
N THR A 880 -44.72 3.04 11.44
CA THR A 880 -44.49 1.61 11.72
C THR A 880 -44.97 0.72 10.59
N GLY A 881 -44.12 -0.19 10.11
CA GLY A 881 -44.51 -1.26 9.19
C GLY A 881 -45.23 -2.41 9.91
N SER A 882 -45.56 -3.48 9.18
CA SER A 882 -46.14 -4.71 9.75
C SER A 882 -45.22 -5.46 10.72
N ALA A 883 -43.91 -5.17 10.69
CA ALA A 883 -42.93 -5.68 11.65
C ALA A 883 -42.91 -4.92 12.99
N GLY A 884 -43.54 -3.75 13.07
CA GLY A 884 -43.59 -2.91 14.27
C GLY A 884 -42.37 -2.02 14.47
N ILE A 885 -41.99 -1.82 15.74
CA ILE A 885 -40.82 -1.04 16.17
C ILE A 885 -39.72 -1.96 16.70
N ILE A 886 -38.47 -1.47 16.68
CA ILE A 886 -37.34 -2.20 17.29
C ILE A 886 -37.56 -2.32 18.81
N PRO A 887 -37.40 -3.51 19.42
CA PRO A 887 -37.52 -3.71 20.87
C PRO A 887 -36.52 -2.87 21.66
N GLN A 888 -36.91 -2.40 22.86
CA GLN A 888 -36.09 -1.51 23.69
C GLN A 888 -34.72 -2.11 24.07
N GLU A 889 -34.62 -3.43 24.19
CA GLU A 889 -33.37 -4.16 24.48
C GLU A 889 -32.36 -4.10 23.33
N PHE A 890 -32.82 -3.84 22.10
CA PHE A 890 -32.02 -3.63 20.89
C PHE A 890 -32.04 -2.16 20.42
N SER A 891 -32.38 -1.22 21.31
CA SER A 891 -32.42 0.21 21.01
C SER A 891 -31.12 0.71 20.38
N TYR A 892 -31.23 1.54 19.35
CA TYR A 892 -30.09 2.20 18.72
C TYR A 892 -29.65 3.49 19.47
N SER A 893 -30.41 3.93 20.48
CA SER A 893 -30.03 5.04 21.37
C SER A 893 -29.81 4.61 22.81
N TYR A 894 -28.95 5.36 23.51
CA TYR A 894 -28.76 5.29 24.95
C TYR A 894 -28.65 6.70 25.55
N HIS A 895 -29.57 7.04 26.47
CA HIS A 895 -29.58 8.36 27.11
C HIS A 895 -28.56 8.48 28.25
N LEU A 896 -27.26 8.51 27.91
CA LEU A 896 -26.17 8.65 28.87
C LEU A 896 -26.23 9.98 29.66
N SER A 897 -26.96 11.00 29.18
CA SER A 897 -27.25 12.22 29.97
C SER A 897 -28.06 11.90 31.23
N LYS A 898 -29.05 10.99 31.13
CA LYS A 898 -30.00 10.61 32.18
C LYS A 898 -29.47 9.49 33.09
N ALA A 899 -28.47 8.73 32.64
CA ALA A 899 -27.80 7.71 33.46
C ALA A 899 -27.08 8.33 34.68
N PRO A 900 -26.99 7.62 35.82
CA PRO A 900 -26.17 8.07 36.96
C PRO A 900 -24.68 8.08 36.60
N PHE A 901 -23.85 8.71 37.45
CA PHE A 901 -22.40 8.53 37.37
C PHE A 901 -22.02 7.09 37.73
N THR A 902 -21.12 6.51 36.94
CA THR A 902 -20.54 5.18 37.23
C THR A 902 -19.52 5.30 38.36
N HIS A 903 -18.74 6.38 38.34
CA HIS A 903 -17.84 6.77 39.43
C HIS A 903 -18.03 8.26 39.73
N ASP A 904 -18.14 8.59 41.01
CA ASP A 904 -18.28 9.95 41.54
C ASP A 904 -17.21 10.09 42.63
N THR A 905 -16.35 11.11 42.50
CA THR A 905 -15.11 11.24 43.26
C THR A 905 -14.84 12.70 43.63
N PRO A 906 -14.06 12.99 44.69
CA PRO A 906 -13.75 14.37 45.06
C PRO A 906 -13.06 15.21 43.97
N GLY A 907 -12.35 14.57 43.03
CA GLY A 907 -11.67 15.24 41.92
C GLY A 907 -12.44 15.25 40.61
N GLY A 908 -13.63 14.64 40.53
CA GLY A 908 -14.38 14.55 39.28
C GLY A 908 -15.32 13.34 39.16
N THR A 909 -15.94 13.18 37.98
CA THR A 909 -16.95 12.15 37.72
C THR A 909 -16.67 11.38 36.42
N ILE A 910 -17.16 10.14 36.34
CA ILE A 910 -17.10 9.29 35.15
C ILE A 910 -18.48 8.66 34.86
N LYS A 911 -18.92 8.72 33.60
CA LYS A 911 -20.00 7.87 33.07
C LYS A 911 -19.45 6.90 32.04
N ILE A 912 -19.53 5.59 32.32
CA ILE A 912 -19.11 4.52 31.41
C ILE A 912 -20.31 4.05 30.58
N LEU A 913 -20.07 3.78 29.31
CA LEU A 913 -20.94 3.10 28.36
C LEU A 913 -20.17 1.91 27.77
N ASP A 914 -20.74 0.71 27.84
CA ASP A 914 -20.14 -0.53 27.34
C ASP A 914 -21.22 -1.52 26.88
N PRO A 915 -20.87 -2.67 26.24
CA PRO A 915 -21.84 -3.68 25.81
C PRO A 915 -22.65 -4.34 26.93
N LYS A 916 -22.36 -4.10 28.22
CA LYS A 916 -23.22 -4.55 29.33
C LYS A 916 -24.35 -3.58 29.62
N THR A 917 -24.18 -2.32 29.21
CA THR A 917 -25.13 -1.21 29.38
C THR A 917 -25.84 -0.83 28.08
N PHE A 918 -25.20 -1.05 26.93
CA PHE A 918 -25.71 -0.78 25.59
C PHE A 918 -25.36 -1.93 24.63
N PRO A 919 -26.05 -3.09 24.72
CA PRO A 919 -25.58 -4.37 24.15
C PRO A 919 -25.36 -4.38 22.65
N VAL A 920 -26.12 -3.56 21.92
CA VAL A 920 -25.98 -3.39 20.47
C VAL A 920 -24.56 -2.97 20.04
N ALA A 921 -23.82 -2.27 20.90
CA ALA A 921 -22.50 -1.69 20.64
C ALA A 921 -21.31 -2.66 20.88
N GLU A 922 -21.46 -3.96 20.58
CA GLU A 922 -20.63 -5.11 21.03
C GLU A 922 -19.10 -4.94 21.18
N LYS A 923 -18.44 -4.06 20.41
CA LYS A 923 -16.97 -3.86 20.42
C LYS A 923 -16.56 -2.42 20.68
N PHE A 924 -17.40 -1.66 21.37
CA PHE A 924 -17.18 -0.26 21.71
C PHE A 924 -17.47 -0.01 23.18
N SER A 925 -16.49 0.55 23.86
CA SER A 925 -16.61 0.97 25.25
C SER A 925 -16.05 2.38 25.40
N ALA A 926 -16.75 3.23 26.13
CA ALA A 926 -16.37 4.64 26.31
C ALA A 926 -16.62 5.12 27.73
N ALA A 927 -15.88 6.14 28.14
CA ALA A 927 -16.10 6.86 29.38
C ALA A 927 -16.16 8.36 29.09
N VAL A 928 -17.21 9.05 29.56
CA VAL A 928 -17.23 10.52 29.65
C VAL A 928 -16.67 10.89 31.00
N VAL A 929 -15.52 11.56 31.00
CA VAL A 929 -14.72 11.88 32.18
C VAL A 929 -14.73 13.39 32.40
N THR A 930 -15.03 13.82 33.63
CA THR A 930 -14.94 15.21 34.08
C THR A 930 -13.93 15.30 35.20
N VAL A 931 -12.90 16.13 35.06
CA VAL A 931 -11.80 16.32 36.02
C VAL A 931 -11.80 17.79 36.48
N HIS A 932 -11.96 18.01 37.78
CA HIS A 932 -12.00 19.34 38.38
C HIS A 932 -10.62 20.02 38.39
N PRO A 933 -10.54 21.36 38.53
CA PRO A 933 -9.27 22.08 38.62
C PRO A 933 -8.35 21.54 39.73
N GLY A 934 -7.07 21.29 39.39
CA GLY A 934 -6.11 20.68 40.31
C GLY A 934 -6.33 19.19 40.61
N ALA A 935 -7.22 18.51 39.88
CA ALA A 935 -7.35 17.06 39.88
C ALA A 935 -6.77 16.44 38.60
N MET A 936 -6.56 15.12 38.62
CA MET A 936 -6.10 14.35 37.47
C MET A 936 -6.80 12.99 37.39
N ARG A 937 -7.10 12.53 36.18
CA ARG A 937 -7.32 11.11 35.88
C ARG A 937 -6.07 10.35 36.31
N GLU A 938 -6.21 9.37 37.18
CA GLU A 938 -5.06 8.73 37.85
C GLU A 938 -4.13 8.01 36.86
N ILE A 939 -2.87 7.77 37.24
CA ILE A 939 -1.91 7.08 36.37
C ILE A 939 -2.38 5.64 36.12
N HIS A 940 -2.68 5.31 34.85
CA HIS A 940 -3.26 4.02 34.47
C HIS A 940 -2.85 3.58 33.05
N TRP A 941 -3.29 2.39 32.64
CA TRP A 941 -3.20 1.93 31.24
C TRP A 941 -4.35 0.99 30.88
N HIS A 942 -4.65 0.89 29.57
CA HIS A 942 -5.63 -0.04 29.02
C HIS A 942 -4.98 -1.32 28.49
N THR A 943 -5.60 -2.47 28.75
CA THR A 943 -5.08 -3.82 28.39
C THR A 943 -5.87 -4.49 27.25
N THR A 944 -7.03 -3.93 26.89
CA THR A 944 -7.97 -4.49 25.90
C THR A 944 -7.81 -3.86 24.53
N SER A 945 -7.78 -2.52 24.44
CA SER A 945 -7.71 -1.77 23.19
C SER A 945 -6.69 -0.63 23.24
N ASP A 946 -6.48 0.03 22.10
CA ASP A 946 -5.94 1.39 22.09
C ASP A 946 -7.01 2.35 22.63
N GLU A 947 -6.56 3.47 23.18
CA GLU A 947 -7.44 4.53 23.65
C GLU A 947 -7.41 5.71 22.66
N TRP A 948 -8.60 6.27 22.41
CA TRP A 948 -8.75 7.49 21.64
C TRP A 948 -9.54 8.50 22.46
N ASN A 949 -9.03 9.72 22.56
CA ASN A 949 -9.62 10.78 23.36
C ASN A 949 -10.26 11.85 22.48
N PHE A 950 -11.29 12.51 23.00
CA PHE A 950 -11.74 13.79 22.50
C PHE A 950 -12.05 14.71 23.68
N PHE A 951 -11.35 15.83 23.75
CA PHE A 951 -11.60 16.85 24.77
C PHE A 951 -12.84 17.67 24.39
N ILE A 952 -13.68 18.00 25.35
CA ILE A 952 -14.92 18.77 25.19
C ILE A 952 -14.74 20.17 25.80
N ALA A 953 -14.13 20.24 26.98
CA ALA A 953 -13.95 21.45 27.77
C ALA A 953 -12.60 21.43 28.53
N GLY A 954 -12.20 22.58 29.06
CA GLY A 954 -10.99 22.76 29.87
C GLY A 954 -9.67 22.79 29.09
N ASN A 955 -8.57 22.77 29.86
CA ASN A 955 -7.19 22.62 29.40
C ASN A 955 -6.54 21.52 30.24
N ALA A 956 -5.88 20.57 29.59
CA ALA A 956 -5.28 19.38 30.18
C ALA A 956 -3.90 19.10 29.61
N ARG A 957 -3.18 18.17 30.23
CA ARG A 957 -2.02 17.52 29.62
C ARG A 957 -2.01 16.02 29.86
N ILE A 958 -1.37 15.29 28.96
CA ILE A 958 -1.13 13.84 29.06
C ILE A 958 0.37 13.58 28.86
N SER A 959 1.05 13.03 29.85
CA SER A 959 2.34 12.35 29.64
C SER A 959 2.09 10.89 29.30
N ILE A 960 2.55 10.45 28.12
CA ILE A 960 2.46 9.06 27.66
C ILE A 960 3.80 8.39 27.89
N TYR A 961 3.82 7.31 28.66
CA TYR A 961 4.98 6.48 28.97
C TYR A 961 4.97 5.22 28.10
N ALA A 962 5.94 5.14 27.20
CA ALA A 962 6.12 4.06 26.26
C ALA A 962 7.33 3.18 26.63
N ALA A 963 7.52 2.08 25.91
CA ALA A 963 8.55 1.09 26.20
C ALA A 963 9.97 1.69 26.18
N GLN A 964 10.91 0.99 26.82
CA GLN A 964 12.34 1.34 26.89
C GLN A 964 12.65 2.69 27.58
N GLY A 965 11.75 3.19 28.44
CA GLY A 965 11.95 4.46 29.14
C GLY A 965 11.82 5.66 28.20
N THR A 966 10.88 5.60 27.27
CA THR A 966 10.50 6.73 26.43
C THR A 966 9.22 7.37 26.98
N ALA A 967 9.17 8.69 27.01
CA ALA A 967 8.05 9.45 27.54
C ALA A 967 7.89 10.76 26.76
N ARG A 968 6.64 11.16 26.52
CA ARG A 968 6.34 12.47 25.93
C ARG A 968 5.05 13.05 26.47
N THR A 969 5.09 14.34 26.79
CA THR A 969 3.97 15.13 27.27
C THR A 969 3.35 15.93 26.13
N PHE A 970 2.03 16.05 26.14
CA PHE A 970 1.26 16.80 25.15
C PHE A 970 0.17 17.61 25.87
N ASP A 971 0.09 18.90 25.55
CA ASP A 971 -1.02 19.77 25.95
C ASP A 971 -2.27 19.47 25.12
N TYR A 972 -3.43 19.48 25.77
CA TYR A 972 -4.75 19.31 25.15
C TYR A 972 -5.72 20.37 25.65
N HIS A 973 -6.51 20.92 24.74
CA HIS A 973 -7.56 21.86 25.06
C HIS A 973 -8.89 21.28 24.66
N ALA A 974 -9.98 21.93 25.05
CA ALA A 974 -11.30 21.68 24.48
C ALA A 974 -11.18 21.41 22.97
N GLY A 975 -11.64 20.23 22.57
CA GLY A 975 -11.61 19.71 21.22
C GLY A 975 -10.37 18.91 20.77
N ASP A 976 -9.23 18.94 21.42
CA ASP A 976 -8.13 18.15 20.85
C ASP A 976 -8.46 16.65 20.87
N CYS A 977 -8.12 15.93 19.79
CA CYS A 977 -8.13 14.47 19.82
C CYS A 977 -6.85 13.98 20.47
N GLY A 978 -6.98 12.98 21.35
CA GLY A 978 -5.88 12.17 21.85
C GLY A 978 -5.85 10.78 21.23
N TYR A 979 -4.68 10.14 21.24
CA TYR A 979 -4.53 8.72 20.94
C TYR A 979 -3.39 8.12 21.73
N ILE A 980 -3.70 7.11 22.55
CA ILE A 980 -2.75 6.44 23.44
C ILE A 980 -2.73 4.94 23.07
N PRO A 981 -1.63 4.42 22.52
CA PRO A 981 -1.52 3.01 22.14
C PRO A 981 -1.71 2.06 23.34
N LYS A 982 -2.33 0.92 23.06
CA LYS A 982 -2.61 -0.17 23.98
C LYS A 982 -1.40 -0.53 24.84
N GLY A 983 -1.59 -0.55 26.16
CA GLY A 983 -0.55 -0.88 27.14
C GLY A 983 0.48 0.22 27.40
N MET A 984 0.34 1.43 26.84
CA MET A 984 1.11 2.59 27.28
C MET A 984 0.47 3.19 28.54
N THR A 985 1.30 3.43 29.55
CA THR A 985 0.87 4.08 30.80
C THR A 985 0.76 5.57 30.58
N HIS A 986 -0.24 6.23 31.17
CA HIS A 986 -0.45 7.66 31.04
C HIS A 986 -1.28 8.22 32.22
N TYR A 987 -1.52 9.54 32.23
CA TYR A 987 -2.48 10.23 33.11
C TYR A 987 -3.09 11.42 32.36
N VAL A 988 -4.20 11.99 32.85
CA VAL A 988 -4.79 13.23 32.29
C VAL A 988 -4.97 14.25 33.40
N GLU A 989 -4.12 15.29 33.43
CA GLU A 989 -4.10 16.32 34.47
C GLU A 989 -4.86 17.57 34.02
N ASN A 990 -5.73 18.13 34.87
CA ASN A 990 -6.36 19.42 34.61
C ASN A 990 -5.43 20.56 35.02
N VAL A 991 -4.86 21.24 34.02
CA VAL A 991 -3.95 22.38 34.17
C VAL A 991 -4.69 23.74 34.03
N GLY A 992 -6.01 23.71 33.86
CA GLY A 992 -6.86 24.88 33.76
C GLY A 992 -7.56 25.27 35.08
N ARG A 993 -8.33 26.35 35.01
CA ARG A 993 -9.20 26.85 36.10
C ARG A 993 -10.67 26.43 35.96
N ASP A 994 -10.99 25.77 34.86
CA ASP A 994 -12.32 25.27 34.48
C ASP A 994 -12.28 23.73 34.46
N ASP A 995 -13.43 23.06 34.54
CA ASP A 995 -13.51 21.60 34.42
C ASP A 995 -12.98 21.12 33.05
N VAL A 996 -12.06 20.15 33.09
CA VAL A 996 -11.69 19.35 31.93
C VAL A 996 -12.75 18.28 31.74
N VAL A 997 -13.43 18.31 30.59
CA VAL A 997 -14.38 17.26 30.20
C VAL A 997 -13.83 16.61 28.94
N PHE A 998 -13.71 15.29 28.92
CA PHE A 998 -13.26 14.54 27.75
C PHE A 998 -13.93 13.17 27.65
N ILE A 999 -13.76 12.51 26.50
CA ILE A 999 -14.26 11.17 26.25
C ILE A 999 -13.04 10.25 26.07
N GLU A 1000 -12.95 9.16 26.83
CA GLU A 1000 -12.04 8.03 26.62
C GLU A 1000 -12.80 6.97 25.79
N VAL A 1001 -12.26 6.47 24.67
CA VAL A 1001 -12.98 5.49 23.81
C VAL A 1001 -12.08 4.33 23.36
N LEU A 1002 -12.41 3.14 23.88
CA LEU A 1002 -11.77 1.86 23.60
C LEU A 1002 -12.57 1.06 22.55
N GLN A 1003 -11.89 0.43 21.60
CA GLN A 1003 -12.51 -0.61 20.76
C GLN A 1003 -12.43 -1.95 21.51
N ALA A 1004 -13.31 -2.13 22.49
CA ALA A 1004 -13.35 -3.28 23.42
C ALA A 1004 -14.79 -3.66 23.79
N ASP A 1005 -14.97 -4.93 24.17
CA ASP A 1005 -16.23 -5.53 24.64
C ASP A 1005 -16.61 -5.14 26.09
N HIS A 1006 -15.72 -4.42 26.78
CA HIS A 1006 -15.98 -3.77 28.06
C HIS A 1006 -14.97 -2.64 28.32
N PHE A 1007 -15.36 -1.66 29.13
CA PHE A 1007 -14.42 -0.65 29.61
C PHE A 1007 -13.50 -1.25 30.68
N SER A 1008 -12.18 -1.11 30.52
CA SER A 1008 -11.19 -1.69 31.45
C SER A 1008 -9.86 -0.94 31.46
N ASP A 1009 -9.41 -0.56 32.65
CA ASP A 1009 -8.07 -0.05 32.92
C ASP A 1009 -7.39 -0.76 34.11
N ILE A 1010 -6.08 -0.59 34.24
CA ILE A 1010 -5.29 -0.91 35.42
C ILE A 1010 -4.73 0.39 36.01
N SER A 1011 -5.12 0.72 37.25
CA SER A 1011 -4.53 1.84 38.01
C SER A 1011 -3.17 1.43 38.58
N VAL A 1012 -2.17 2.29 38.40
CA VAL A 1012 -0.84 2.13 39.02
C VAL A 1012 -0.97 2.20 40.55
N GLY A 1013 -1.74 3.16 41.08
CA GLY A 1013 -1.94 3.33 42.52
C GLY A 1013 -2.54 2.09 43.19
N GLN A 1014 -3.59 1.53 42.58
CA GLN A 1014 -4.22 0.29 43.03
C GLN A 1014 -3.28 -0.91 42.91
N TRP A 1015 -2.58 -1.07 41.77
CA TRP A 1015 -1.65 -2.19 41.56
C TRP A 1015 -0.53 -2.18 42.61
N VAL A 1016 0.04 -1.01 42.89
CA VAL A 1016 1.07 -0.84 43.93
C VAL A 1016 0.49 -1.11 45.33
N GLY A 1017 -0.70 -0.59 45.66
CA GLY A 1017 -1.36 -0.82 46.96
C GLY A 1017 -1.81 -2.26 47.22
N LEU A 1018 -2.02 -3.06 46.16
CA LEU A 1018 -2.30 -4.49 46.22
C LEU A 1018 -1.03 -5.37 46.21
N THR A 1019 0.12 -4.83 45.80
CA THR A 1019 1.40 -5.53 45.81
C THR A 1019 1.95 -5.61 47.24
N PRO A 1020 2.62 -6.72 47.67
CA PRO A 1020 3.18 -6.83 49.01
C PRO A 1020 4.12 -5.67 49.36
N LYS A 1021 3.85 -4.97 50.47
CA LYS A 1021 4.53 -3.71 50.86
C LYS A 1021 6.07 -3.80 50.88
N GLN A 1022 6.63 -4.97 51.21
CA GLN A 1022 8.07 -5.22 51.17
C GLN A 1022 8.61 -5.08 49.75
N ILE A 1023 8.00 -5.77 48.77
CA ILE A 1023 8.41 -5.75 47.36
C ILE A 1023 8.33 -4.33 46.80
N VAL A 1024 7.28 -3.56 47.14
CA VAL A 1024 7.15 -2.16 46.70
C VAL A 1024 8.26 -1.29 47.30
N ALA A 1025 8.51 -1.40 48.61
CA ALA A 1025 9.55 -0.63 49.29
C ALA A 1025 10.93 -0.92 48.71
N ASP A 1026 11.27 -2.20 48.51
CA ASP A 1026 12.55 -2.66 47.97
C ASP A 1026 12.74 -2.26 46.49
N THR A 1027 11.67 -2.33 45.67
CA THR A 1027 11.73 -2.06 44.22
C THR A 1027 11.79 -0.57 43.91
N LEU A 1028 11.03 0.26 44.65
CA LEU A 1028 10.92 1.70 44.40
C LEU A 1028 11.78 2.54 45.36
N ASN A 1029 12.49 1.92 46.29
CA ASN A 1029 13.28 2.57 47.35
C ASN A 1029 12.43 3.58 48.17
N LEU A 1030 11.22 3.18 48.53
CA LEU A 1030 10.24 4.00 49.27
C LEU A 1030 10.10 3.54 50.73
N SER A 1031 9.80 4.47 51.63
CA SER A 1031 9.57 4.14 53.04
C SER A 1031 8.29 3.30 53.22
N HIS A 1032 8.24 2.45 54.24
CA HIS A 1032 7.03 1.70 54.56
C HIS A 1032 5.83 2.60 54.90
N GLU A 1033 6.05 3.85 55.30
CA GLU A 1033 5.01 4.86 55.52
C GLU A 1033 4.43 5.32 54.18
N THR A 1034 5.27 5.75 53.23
CA THR A 1034 4.86 6.09 51.85
C THR A 1034 4.15 4.93 51.17
N VAL A 1035 4.70 3.71 51.29
CA VAL A 1035 4.09 2.48 50.75
C VAL A 1035 2.77 2.12 51.44
N SER A 1036 2.53 2.64 52.65
CA SER A 1036 1.24 2.47 53.36
C SER A 1036 0.16 3.47 52.93
N ALA A 1037 0.49 4.51 52.18
CA ALA A 1037 -0.46 5.50 51.67
C ALA A 1037 -1.16 5.09 50.37
N PHE A 1038 -0.62 4.12 49.61
CA PHE A 1038 -1.27 3.59 48.41
C PHE A 1038 -2.60 2.88 48.76
N ARG A 1039 -3.68 3.31 48.11
CA ARG A 1039 -5.03 2.77 48.28
C ARG A 1039 -5.17 1.43 47.53
N LYS A 1040 -6.06 0.56 48.00
CA LYS A 1040 -6.33 -0.77 47.39
C LYS A 1040 -7.52 -0.72 46.43
N GLU A 1041 -8.36 0.28 46.63
CA GLU A 1041 -9.49 0.68 45.84
C GLU A 1041 -8.98 1.54 44.69
N LYS A 1042 -9.47 1.31 43.46
CA LYS A 1042 -9.21 2.20 42.33
C LYS A 1042 -9.80 3.58 42.62
N GLN A 1043 -9.09 4.65 42.28
CA GLN A 1043 -9.52 6.01 42.58
C GLN A 1043 -10.15 6.71 41.37
N PHE A 1044 -9.81 6.26 40.15
CA PHE A 1044 -10.19 6.79 38.85
C PHE A 1044 -9.69 8.22 38.61
N ILE A 1045 -10.09 9.17 39.44
CA ILE A 1045 -9.67 10.57 39.42
C ILE A 1045 -9.19 10.92 40.83
N VAL A 1046 -7.98 11.47 40.94
CA VAL A 1046 -7.38 11.88 42.21
C VAL A 1046 -7.31 13.40 42.29
N GLN A 1047 -7.72 13.95 43.43
CA GLN A 1047 -7.57 15.36 43.74
C GLN A 1047 -6.11 15.62 44.17
N GLY A 1048 -5.41 16.50 43.46
CA GLY A 1048 -4.13 17.06 43.87
C GLY A 1048 -4.32 18.29 44.78
N GLU A 1049 -3.20 18.83 45.26
CA GLU A 1049 -3.20 20.20 45.80
C GLU A 1049 -3.48 21.17 44.66
N ALA A 1050 -4.44 22.08 44.84
CA ALA A 1050 -4.89 22.95 43.77
C ALA A 1050 -3.77 23.91 43.33
N ALA A 1051 -3.55 24.02 42.02
CA ALA A 1051 -2.65 25.01 41.44
C ALA A 1051 -3.10 26.44 41.83
N ALA A 1052 -2.16 27.24 42.33
CA ALA A 1052 -2.40 28.57 42.92
C ALA A 1052 -2.32 29.71 41.90
#